data_AF-A0A3E1IRM2-F1
#
_entry.id   AF-A0A3E1IRM2-F1
#
_cell.length_a   1.000
_cell.length_b   1.000
_cell.length_c   1.000
_cell.angle_alpha   90.00
_cell.angle_beta   90.00
_cell.angle_gamma   90.00
#
_symmetry.space_group_name_H-M   'P 1'
#
loop_
_entity.id
_entity.type
_entity.pdbx_description
1 polymer ?
#
loop_
_entity_poly.entity_id
_entity_poly.type
_entity_poly.pdbx_seq_one_letter_code
_entity_poly.pdbx_strand_id
1 'polypeptide(L)'
;MKQIRCKMQSEQMRARIELASRIFCYVLSTILCFILALCTSLGPIFRNQDIKVHLGSITDFSWINALIFIAAFAVYATILRTIIYYGKHASFPKQYSRFGAWIKSIFRKKHHTHAICRLIRNISKRFYNAALWFIKHSTRNRRNLFLTFFLGWIWAPVTLLAAYGADICSQIREYSWAWNQVTGLKQPYIGFFSFVPMDIYPTAHYLWPSKPTYLTDQHNIVLTVIYGATTAVSRYFTDSNDAGIILLAFIQFIFAAWCVAASANRFLNRPWLKIAQSPQTQQFQQTQQTQQTQQTPMFARFAVLLMFLLSPLVVCSTIALTKSPLFAFAFLWWFGINYELSSEYSNTSNAYSISSKTTQNYTKPNWHTVLELLISVCVMLIAAKYAWYILLIQCVLLLIFMRKRWRLWLCTILLPTIIIHGALLLLISSGAIINGDPIESRGVQLQQIARIAKLDPHSIPKSAKRIIAPIFNLDQTAEAYKPYDADPVKSSGLQSKKVSYRWRYVSRENISKLNIAWWQMVTHSPLVATDAFLAKSYGYFDIFDRPYVGPEYYIDTDNIRNSDWIRYWNPQFRTDFADSISTWSDIPVIGWPIHGNTFVIATLLIGVAEIILRRWRTVLWHMPLALLIGVMILAPANNFERHMLPIAFAFCFVVLTFWRDTSTLTRYNSKECLELKAQDGREAYTAVCAK
;
A
#
# COMPACT_ATOMS: atom_id res chain seq x y z
N MET A 1 -10.48 -16.02 54.97
CA MET A 1 -11.43 -16.56 53.97
C MET A 1 -11.79 -15.61 52.82
N LYS A 2 -12.24 -14.36 53.06
CA LYS A 2 -12.57 -13.40 51.97
C LYS A 2 -11.42 -13.12 50.99
N GLN A 3 -10.19 -12.93 51.48
CA GLN A 3 -8.99 -12.75 50.63
C GLN A 3 -8.67 -13.98 49.75
N ILE A 4 -8.85 -15.19 50.28
CA ILE A 4 -8.65 -16.45 49.53
C ILE A 4 -9.70 -16.58 48.42
N ARG A 5 -10.96 -16.23 48.72
CA ARG A 5 -12.06 -16.24 47.74
C ARG A 5 -11.85 -15.20 46.63
N CYS A 6 -11.40 -13.98 46.96
CA CYS A 6 -11.01 -12.96 45.97
C CYS A 6 -9.82 -13.41 45.09
N LYS A 7 -8.80 -14.04 45.70
CA LYS A 7 -7.63 -14.54 44.97
C LYS A 7 -8.03 -15.65 43.99
N MET A 8 -8.82 -16.63 44.43
CA MET A 8 -9.35 -17.70 43.57
C MET A 8 -10.25 -17.17 42.44
N GLN A 9 -11.14 -16.21 42.71
CA GLN A 9 -11.96 -15.57 41.68
C GLN A 9 -11.10 -14.81 40.66
N SER A 10 -10.02 -14.15 41.10
CA SER A 10 -9.09 -13.45 40.21
C SER A 10 -8.27 -14.40 39.34
N GLU A 11 -7.88 -15.56 39.87
CA GLU A 11 -7.15 -16.59 39.13
C GLU A 11 -8.05 -17.28 38.10
N GLN A 12 -9.30 -17.60 38.46
CA GLN A 12 -10.30 -18.09 37.51
C GLN A 12 -10.60 -17.09 36.40
N MET A 13 -10.71 -15.79 36.72
CA MET A 13 -10.93 -14.74 35.72
C MET A 13 -9.73 -14.59 34.78
N ARG A 14 -8.50 -14.64 35.29
CA ARG A 14 -7.28 -14.64 34.45
C ARG A 14 -7.21 -15.85 33.54
N ALA A 15 -7.51 -17.05 34.05
CA ALA A 15 -7.53 -18.28 33.27
C ALA A 15 -8.56 -18.21 32.13
N ARG A 16 -9.76 -17.66 32.40
CA ARG A 16 -10.80 -17.43 31.37
C ARG A 16 -10.35 -16.43 30.30
N ILE A 17 -9.73 -15.31 30.70
CA ILE A 17 -9.20 -14.30 29.77
C ILE A 17 -8.08 -14.90 28.91
N GLU A 18 -7.20 -15.70 29.50
CA GLU A 18 -6.10 -16.35 28.79
C GLU A 18 -6.61 -17.39 27.80
N LEU A 19 -7.58 -18.22 28.20
CA LEU A 19 -8.25 -19.17 27.31
C LEU A 19 -8.95 -18.45 26.15
N ALA A 20 -9.76 -17.43 26.43
CA ALA A 20 -10.44 -16.63 25.41
C ALA A 20 -9.45 -16.00 24.43
N SER A 21 -8.32 -15.48 24.93
CA SER A 21 -7.28 -14.92 24.08
C SER A 21 -6.59 -15.97 23.20
N ARG A 22 -6.33 -17.18 23.73
CA ARG A 22 -5.77 -18.28 22.93
C ARG A 22 -6.73 -18.70 21.82
N ILE A 23 -8.00 -18.88 22.14
CA ILE A 23 -9.06 -19.19 21.16
C ILE A 23 -9.10 -18.11 20.06
N PHE A 24 -9.13 -16.84 20.46
CA PHE A 24 -9.11 -15.73 19.51
C PHE A 24 -7.89 -15.77 18.57
N CYS A 25 -6.70 -16.05 19.10
CA CYS A 25 -5.49 -16.14 18.27
C CYS A 25 -5.54 -17.29 17.25
N TYR A 26 -6.08 -18.45 17.64
CA TYR A 26 -6.25 -19.59 16.74
C TYR A 26 -7.30 -19.31 15.66
N VAL A 27 -8.43 -18.71 16.04
CA VAL A 27 -9.50 -18.31 15.11
C VAL A 27 -8.95 -17.32 14.09
N LEU A 28 -8.26 -16.27 14.53
CA LEU A 28 -7.69 -15.26 13.63
C LEU A 28 -6.67 -15.86 12.65
N SER A 29 -5.77 -16.72 13.15
CA SER A 29 -4.78 -17.40 12.32
C SER A 29 -5.45 -18.28 11.26
N THR A 30 -6.45 -19.04 11.68
CA THR A 30 -7.20 -19.97 10.82
C THR A 30 -7.97 -19.20 9.75
N ILE A 31 -8.64 -18.11 10.11
CA ILE A 31 -9.38 -17.25 9.15
C ILE A 31 -8.44 -16.67 8.11
N LEU A 32 -7.28 -16.13 8.51
CA LEU A 32 -6.33 -15.58 7.54
C LEU A 32 -5.83 -16.67 6.58
N CYS A 33 -5.35 -17.80 7.11
CA CYS A 33 -4.85 -18.90 6.28
C CYS A 33 -5.95 -19.48 5.37
N PHE A 34 -7.19 -19.54 5.86
CA PHE A 34 -8.35 -19.97 5.09
C PHE A 34 -8.61 -19.02 3.91
N ILE A 35 -8.65 -17.70 4.14
CA ILE A 35 -8.91 -16.72 3.08
C ILE A 35 -7.83 -16.77 2.00
N LEU A 36 -6.55 -16.83 2.41
CA LEU A 36 -5.43 -16.91 1.47
C LEU A 36 -5.47 -18.23 0.67
N ALA A 37 -5.67 -19.37 1.36
CA ALA A 37 -5.77 -20.67 0.70
C ALA A 37 -6.98 -20.77 -0.23
N LEU A 38 -8.11 -20.16 0.16
CA LEU A 38 -9.30 -20.08 -0.67
C LEU A 38 -8.98 -19.32 -1.96
N CYS A 39 -8.40 -18.12 -1.88
CA CYS A 39 -8.05 -17.33 -3.06
C CYS A 39 -7.07 -18.09 -3.97
N THR A 40 -6.05 -18.74 -3.41
CA THR A 40 -5.11 -19.59 -4.17
C THR A 40 -5.78 -20.78 -4.84
N SER A 41 -6.73 -21.43 -4.15
CA SER A 41 -7.47 -22.58 -4.71
C SER A 41 -8.49 -22.18 -5.77
N LEU A 42 -9.02 -20.97 -5.68
CA LEU A 42 -9.93 -20.38 -6.66
C LEU A 42 -9.19 -19.81 -7.87
N GLY A 43 -7.91 -19.47 -7.73
CA GLY A 43 -7.08 -18.93 -8.79
C GLY A 43 -7.20 -19.65 -10.14
N PRO A 44 -7.06 -20.99 -10.22
CA PRO A 44 -7.25 -21.71 -11.49
C PRO A 44 -8.60 -21.50 -12.17
N ILE A 45 -9.68 -21.29 -11.40
CA ILE A 45 -11.03 -21.05 -11.90
C ILE A 45 -11.16 -19.63 -12.44
N PHE A 46 -10.67 -18.65 -11.68
CA PHE A 46 -10.83 -17.23 -12.02
C PHE A 46 -9.75 -16.68 -12.97
N ARG A 47 -8.61 -17.36 -13.13
CA ARG A 47 -7.60 -17.05 -14.15
C ARG A 47 -7.96 -17.55 -15.55
N ASN A 48 -8.61 -18.71 -15.63
CA ASN A 48 -8.98 -19.33 -16.91
C ASN A 48 -10.35 -18.87 -17.43
N GLN A 49 -10.79 -17.66 -17.07
CA GLN A 49 -12.09 -17.15 -17.49
C GLN A 49 -12.02 -16.60 -18.91
N ASP A 50 -12.93 -17.08 -19.75
CA ASP A 50 -13.17 -16.50 -21.07
C ASP A 50 -14.56 -15.86 -21.09
N ILE A 51 -14.60 -14.55 -21.31
CA ILE A 51 -15.82 -13.74 -21.32
C ILE A 51 -16.85 -14.24 -22.35
N LYS A 52 -16.40 -14.94 -23.41
CA LYS A 52 -17.23 -15.49 -24.47
C LYS A 52 -17.61 -16.95 -24.24
N VAL A 53 -16.73 -17.74 -23.60
CA VAL A 53 -16.91 -19.20 -23.48
C VAL A 53 -17.41 -19.60 -22.10
N HIS A 54 -16.71 -19.20 -21.03
CA HIS A 54 -17.04 -19.61 -19.66
C HIS A 54 -16.53 -18.62 -18.63
N LEU A 55 -17.43 -18.16 -17.76
CA LEU A 55 -17.10 -17.32 -16.62
C LEU A 55 -17.05 -18.18 -15.35
N GLY A 56 -15.83 -18.49 -14.90
CA GLY A 56 -15.58 -19.38 -13.77
C GLY A 56 -16.38 -19.05 -12.51
N SER A 57 -17.00 -20.07 -11.92
CA SER A 57 -17.87 -20.01 -10.74
C SER A 57 -17.27 -20.80 -9.59
N ILE A 58 -17.63 -20.47 -8.35
CA ILE A 58 -17.33 -21.33 -7.19
C ILE A 58 -17.92 -22.73 -7.38
N THR A 59 -18.96 -22.90 -8.21
CA THR A 59 -19.51 -24.23 -8.53
C THR A 59 -18.57 -25.09 -9.38
N ASP A 60 -17.58 -24.49 -10.07
CA ASP A 60 -16.54 -25.20 -10.82
C ASP A 60 -15.44 -25.77 -9.89
N PHE A 61 -15.60 -25.64 -8.57
CA PHE A 61 -14.62 -26.10 -7.59
C PHE A 61 -14.50 -27.63 -7.60
N SER A 62 -13.37 -28.10 -8.13
CA SER A 62 -13.08 -29.52 -8.26
C SER A 62 -12.26 -30.08 -7.09
N TRP A 63 -12.05 -31.40 -7.09
CA TRP A 63 -11.14 -32.06 -6.14
C TRP A 63 -9.69 -31.56 -6.27
N ILE A 64 -9.27 -31.11 -7.45
CA ILE A 64 -7.94 -30.50 -7.66
C ILE A 64 -7.87 -29.18 -6.88
N ASN A 65 -8.91 -28.36 -6.94
CA ASN A 65 -8.98 -27.12 -6.15
C ASN A 65 -8.98 -27.43 -4.65
N ALA A 66 -9.65 -28.50 -4.21
CA ALA A 66 -9.61 -28.95 -2.83
C ALA A 66 -8.18 -29.34 -2.38
N LEU A 67 -7.41 -30.02 -3.24
CA LEU A 67 -6.00 -30.34 -2.96
C LEU A 67 -5.13 -29.08 -2.89
N ILE A 68 -5.31 -28.14 -3.84
CA ILE A 68 -4.61 -26.85 -3.81
C ILE A 68 -4.95 -26.11 -2.52
N PHE A 69 -6.21 -26.10 -2.11
CA PHE A 69 -6.65 -25.48 -0.86
C PHE A 69 -5.94 -26.08 0.36
N ILE A 70 -5.93 -27.41 0.49
CA ILE A 70 -5.28 -28.10 1.62
C ILE A 70 -3.77 -27.80 1.63
N ALA A 71 -3.12 -27.88 0.47
CA ALA A 71 -1.70 -27.60 0.33
C ALA A 71 -1.36 -26.13 0.67
N ALA A 72 -2.10 -25.19 0.09
CA ALA A 72 -1.92 -23.76 0.35
C ALA A 72 -2.18 -23.41 1.82
N PHE A 73 -3.24 -23.97 2.42
CA PHE A 73 -3.54 -23.79 3.84
C PHE A 73 -2.39 -24.29 4.72
N ALA A 74 -1.87 -25.48 4.44
CA ALA A 74 -0.73 -26.04 5.18
C ALA A 74 0.53 -25.15 5.05
N VAL A 75 0.80 -24.64 3.84
CA VAL A 75 1.94 -23.73 3.59
C VAL A 75 1.76 -22.41 4.35
N TYR A 76 0.63 -21.72 4.19
CA TYR A 76 0.38 -20.45 4.88
C TYR A 76 0.37 -20.61 6.40
N ALA A 77 -0.23 -21.68 6.93
CA ALA A 77 -0.23 -21.98 8.36
C ALA A 77 1.19 -22.25 8.88
N THR A 78 2.02 -22.95 8.11
CA THR A 78 3.43 -23.20 8.46
C THR A 78 4.26 -21.92 8.46
N ILE A 79 4.06 -21.06 7.46
CA ILE A 79 4.71 -19.73 7.39
C ILE A 79 4.30 -18.89 8.60
N LEU A 80 2.99 -18.74 8.84
CA LEU A 80 2.47 -17.94 9.95
C LEU A 80 2.96 -18.47 11.31
N ARG A 81 2.91 -19.79 11.52
CA ARG A 81 3.43 -20.42 12.73
C ARG A 81 4.92 -20.16 12.91
N THR A 82 5.70 -20.17 11.83
CA THR A 82 7.14 -19.88 11.87
C THR A 82 7.41 -18.42 12.22
N ILE A 83 6.65 -17.48 11.64
CA ILE A 83 6.74 -16.05 11.97
C ILE A 83 6.41 -15.84 13.46
N ILE A 84 5.31 -16.41 13.96
CA ILE A 84 4.90 -16.31 15.36
C ILE A 84 5.95 -16.94 16.29
N TYR A 85 6.46 -18.13 15.94
CA TYR A 85 7.49 -18.80 16.71
C TYR A 85 8.76 -17.95 16.80
N TYR A 86 9.21 -17.41 15.66
CA TYR A 86 10.34 -16.49 15.64
C TYR A 86 10.07 -15.26 16.51
N GLY A 87 8.87 -14.67 16.43
CA GLY A 87 8.46 -13.54 17.24
C GLY A 87 8.47 -13.78 18.75
N LYS A 88 8.28 -15.02 19.19
CA LYS A 88 8.34 -15.44 20.60
C LYS A 88 9.75 -15.79 21.07
N HIS A 89 10.53 -16.47 20.23
CA HIS A 89 11.78 -17.12 20.64
C HIS A 89 13.06 -16.51 20.02
N ALA A 90 12.92 -15.51 19.14
CA ALA A 90 14.00 -14.89 18.36
C ALA A 90 14.92 -15.88 17.62
N SER A 91 14.42 -17.08 17.37
CA SER A 91 15.13 -18.19 16.73
C SER A 91 14.16 -18.95 15.84
N PHE A 92 14.67 -19.56 14.77
CA PHE A 92 13.86 -20.42 13.92
C PHE A 92 13.65 -21.79 14.60
N PRO A 93 12.53 -22.48 14.36
CA PRO A 93 12.30 -23.83 14.86
C PRO A 93 13.45 -24.78 14.52
N LYS A 94 13.81 -25.68 15.44
CA LYS A 94 14.92 -26.65 15.27
C LYS A 94 14.77 -27.52 14.01
N GLN A 95 13.56 -27.74 13.52
CA GLN A 95 13.30 -28.49 12.29
C GLN A 95 13.98 -27.84 11.06
N TYR A 96 14.09 -26.50 11.03
CA TYR A 96 14.77 -25.77 9.96
C TYR A 96 16.29 -25.75 10.11
N SER A 97 16.85 -26.11 11.28
CA SER A 97 18.31 -26.16 11.46
C SER A 97 18.94 -27.30 10.65
N ARG A 98 18.21 -28.41 10.46
CA ARG A 98 18.61 -29.53 9.58
C ARG A 98 18.64 -29.10 8.11
N PHE A 99 17.64 -28.34 7.67
CA PHE A 99 17.62 -27.77 6.31
C PHE A 99 18.74 -26.75 6.10
N GLY A 100 18.99 -25.87 7.08
CA GLY A 100 20.12 -24.95 7.05
C GLY A 100 21.49 -25.66 7.07
N ALA A 101 21.61 -26.77 7.79
CA ALA A 101 22.80 -27.62 7.77
C ALA A 101 22.97 -28.34 6.41
N TRP A 102 21.87 -28.79 5.80
CA TRP A 102 21.85 -29.40 4.47
C TRP A 102 22.23 -28.40 3.36
N ILE A 103 21.67 -27.19 3.35
CA ILE A 103 22.10 -26.10 2.46
C ILE A 103 23.58 -25.79 2.68
N LYS A 104 24.02 -25.65 3.93
CA LYS A 104 25.45 -25.46 4.24
C LYS A 104 26.31 -26.63 3.78
N SER A 105 25.78 -27.85 3.71
CA SER A 105 26.48 -29.02 3.17
C SER A 105 26.62 -28.96 1.65
N ILE A 106 25.59 -28.48 0.93
CA ILE A 106 25.62 -28.25 -0.52
C ILE A 106 26.65 -27.18 -0.88
N PHE A 107 26.72 -26.09 -0.10
CA PHE A 107 27.73 -25.04 -0.27
C PHE A 107 29.11 -25.40 0.30
N ARG A 108 29.23 -26.52 1.04
CA ARG A 108 30.51 -27.09 1.52
C ARG A 108 31.07 -28.12 0.52
N LYS A 109 31.07 -27.83 -0.79
CA LYS A 109 32.06 -28.47 -1.66
C LYS A 109 33.41 -27.79 -1.45
N LYS A 110 34.23 -28.43 -0.62
CA LYS A 110 35.62 -28.06 -0.35
C LYS A 110 36.43 -28.36 -1.62
N HIS A 111 36.62 -27.36 -2.49
CA HIS A 111 37.53 -27.51 -3.62
C HIS A 111 38.99 -27.48 -3.13
N HIS A 112 39.76 -28.50 -3.53
CA HIS A 112 41.19 -28.57 -3.33
C HIS A 112 41.93 -27.66 -4.34
N THR A 113 42.90 -26.91 -3.80
CA THR A 113 44.18 -26.40 -4.36
C THR A 113 44.29 -25.31 -5.47
N HIS A 114 45.42 -24.58 -5.35
CA HIS A 114 46.20 -23.69 -6.25
C HIS A 114 45.86 -22.19 -6.48
N ALA A 115 46.92 -21.45 -6.82
CA ALA A 115 47.13 -20.00 -6.70
C ALA A 115 46.07 -19.09 -7.34
N ILE A 116 45.34 -19.57 -8.35
CA ILE A 116 44.22 -18.88 -8.99
C ILE A 116 43.08 -18.65 -7.98
N CYS A 117 42.80 -19.60 -7.08
CA CYS A 117 41.84 -19.39 -5.99
C CYS A 117 42.29 -18.32 -5.01
N ARG A 118 43.60 -18.08 -4.83
CA ARG A 118 44.11 -17.03 -3.92
C ARG A 118 43.90 -15.64 -4.55
N LEU A 119 44.09 -15.51 -5.86
CA LEU A 119 43.76 -14.30 -6.63
C LEU A 119 42.25 -14.03 -6.63
N ILE A 120 41.42 -15.04 -6.95
CA ILE A 120 39.95 -14.95 -6.89
C ILE A 120 39.48 -14.60 -5.48
N ARG A 121 40.07 -15.19 -4.43
CA ARG A 121 39.73 -14.88 -3.03
C ARG A 121 40.13 -13.45 -2.65
N ASN A 122 41.26 -12.93 -3.16
CA ASN A 122 41.68 -11.56 -2.90
C ASN A 122 40.79 -10.54 -3.65
N ILE A 123 40.44 -10.81 -4.91
CA ILE A 123 39.48 -10.01 -5.69
C ILE A 123 38.10 -10.05 -5.03
N SER A 124 37.61 -11.23 -4.66
CA SER A 124 36.35 -11.43 -3.95
C SER A 124 36.33 -10.70 -2.60
N LYS A 125 37.43 -10.75 -1.83
CA LYS A 125 37.54 -10.03 -0.55
C LYS A 125 37.57 -8.51 -0.76
N ARG A 126 38.24 -8.01 -1.80
CA ARG A 126 38.23 -6.58 -2.16
C ARG A 126 36.84 -6.14 -2.60
N PHE A 127 36.17 -6.91 -3.44
CA PHE A 127 34.79 -6.65 -3.88
C PHE A 127 33.81 -6.68 -2.70
N TYR A 128 33.92 -7.67 -1.82
CA TYR A 128 33.11 -7.77 -0.60
C TYR A 128 33.33 -6.57 0.33
N ASN A 129 34.58 -6.17 0.56
CA ASN A 129 34.90 -5.00 1.38
C ASN A 129 34.39 -3.70 0.73
N ALA A 130 34.49 -3.58 -0.60
CA ALA A 130 33.96 -2.45 -1.35
C ALA A 130 32.42 -2.41 -1.27
N ALA A 131 31.73 -3.55 -1.43
CA ALA A 131 30.29 -3.65 -1.29
C ALA A 131 29.83 -3.31 0.13
N LEU A 132 30.51 -3.82 1.16
CA LEU A 132 30.25 -3.46 2.55
C LEU A 132 30.45 -1.96 2.80
N TRP A 133 31.55 -1.40 2.28
CA TRP A 133 31.83 0.02 2.39
C TRP A 133 30.73 0.84 1.71
N PHE A 134 30.32 0.46 0.50
CA PHE A 134 29.24 1.10 -0.24
C PHE A 134 27.94 1.07 0.56
N ILE A 135 27.49 -0.11 1.02
CA ILE A 135 26.25 -0.23 1.81
C ILE A 135 26.34 0.66 3.07
N LYS A 136 27.46 0.64 3.79
CA LYS A 136 27.64 1.44 5.00
C LYS A 136 27.64 2.93 4.70
N HIS A 137 28.29 3.34 3.62
CA HIS A 137 28.40 4.73 3.20
C HIS A 137 27.05 5.25 2.68
N SER A 138 26.44 4.56 1.73
CA SER A 138 25.14 4.89 1.14
C SER A 138 24.02 4.99 2.18
N THR A 139 24.06 4.18 3.22
CA THR A 139 23.01 4.17 4.26
C THR A 139 23.38 4.95 5.53
N ARG A 140 24.48 5.71 5.55
CA ARG A 140 25.02 6.36 6.76
C ARG A 140 24.09 7.40 7.37
N ASN A 141 23.46 8.22 6.53
CA ASN A 141 22.60 9.34 6.91
C ASN A 141 21.58 9.62 5.79
N ARG A 142 20.66 10.55 6.02
CA ARG A 142 19.62 10.92 5.05
C ARG A 142 20.18 11.44 3.72
N ARG A 143 21.24 12.26 3.75
CA ARG A 143 21.84 12.84 2.54
C ARG A 143 22.44 11.75 1.65
N ASN A 144 23.20 10.83 2.25
CA ASN A 144 23.80 9.71 1.53
C ASN A 144 22.73 8.78 0.94
N LEU A 145 21.64 8.53 1.68
CA LEU A 145 20.50 7.77 1.16
C LEU A 145 19.84 8.48 -0.01
N PHE A 146 19.59 9.79 0.10
CA PHE A 146 19.02 10.60 -0.97
C PHE A 146 19.90 10.56 -2.22
N LEU A 147 21.21 10.80 -2.09
CA LEU A 147 22.16 10.71 -3.20
C LEU A 147 22.20 9.31 -3.82
N THR A 148 22.14 8.27 -3.01
CA THR A 148 22.13 6.88 -3.49
C THR A 148 20.89 6.60 -4.34
N PHE A 149 19.70 6.98 -3.88
CA PHE A 149 18.46 6.76 -4.65
C PHE A 149 18.36 7.69 -5.84
N PHE A 150 18.74 8.97 -5.69
CA PHE A 150 18.75 9.93 -6.79
C PHE A 150 19.68 9.46 -7.92
N LEU A 151 20.94 9.14 -7.62
CA LEU A 151 21.89 8.67 -8.64
C LEU A 151 21.52 7.27 -9.15
N GLY A 152 21.02 6.38 -8.28
CA GLY A 152 20.64 5.03 -8.65
C GLY A 152 19.41 4.97 -9.58
N TRP A 153 18.56 5.99 -9.57
CA TRP A 153 17.38 6.08 -10.42
C TRP A 153 17.50 7.11 -11.54
N ILE A 154 18.56 7.94 -11.60
CA ILE A 154 18.69 9.02 -12.60
C ILE A 154 18.58 8.51 -14.03
N TRP A 155 18.95 7.26 -14.28
CA TRP A 155 18.79 6.63 -15.58
C TRP A 155 17.32 6.62 -16.03
N ALA A 156 16.35 6.48 -15.12
CA ALA A 156 14.92 6.41 -15.48
C ALA A 156 14.41 7.73 -16.10
N PRO A 157 14.51 8.91 -15.46
CA PRO A 157 14.13 10.17 -16.09
C PRO A 157 15.05 10.56 -17.26
N VAL A 158 16.29 10.05 -17.35
CA VAL A 158 17.17 10.34 -18.51
C VAL A 158 16.81 9.49 -19.73
N THR A 159 16.53 8.21 -19.55
CA THR A 159 16.27 7.28 -20.66
C THR A 159 14.80 7.25 -21.06
N LEU A 160 13.88 7.36 -20.10
CA LEU A 160 12.44 7.28 -20.30
C LEU A 160 11.76 8.66 -20.25
N LEU A 161 12.37 9.70 -19.68
CA LEU A 161 11.78 11.04 -19.49
C LEU A 161 10.54 11.10 -18.57
N ALA A 162 9.47 10.37 -18.91
CA ALA A 162 8.22 10.29 -18.17
C ALA A 162 7.50 8.96 -18.42
N ALA A 163 6.62 8.60 -17.48
CA ALA A 163 5.66 7.51 -17.63
C ALA A 163 4.26 8.03 -17.28
N TYR A 164 3.26 7.82 -18.15
CA TYR A 164 1.91 8.32 -17.92
C TYR A 164 0.86 7.61 -18.78
N GLY A 165 -0.41 7.75 -18.37
CA GLY A 165 -1.56 7.20 -19.08
C GLY A 165 -2.62 8.27 -19.38
N ALA A 166 -3.86 7.84 -19.62
CA ALA A 166 -4.96 8.74 -20.01
C ALA A 166 -5.36 9.76 -18.94
N ASP A 167 -5.08 9.48 -17.66
CA ASP A 167 -5.45 10.35 -16.53
C ASP A 167 -4.83 11.75 -16.69
N ILE A 168 -3.50 11.86 -16.88
CA ILE A 168 -2.84 13.17 -17.00
C ILE A 168 -3.31 13.92 -18.25
N CYS A 169 -3.47 13.24 -19.39
CA CYS A 169 -3.94 13.87 -20.63
C CYS A 169 -5.35 14.47 -20.43
N SER A 170 -6.19 13.76 -19.68
CA SER A 170 -7.54 14.21 -19.35
C SER A 170 -7.51 15.41 -18.39
N GLN A 171 -6.64 15.42 -17.39
CA GLN A 171 -6.44 16.56 -16.48
C GLN A 171 -5.89 17.81 -17.18
N ILE A 172 -4.91 17.65 -18.09
CA ILE A 172 -4.35 18.74 -18.89
C ILE A 172 -5.43 19.38 -19.75
N ARG A 173 -6.25 18.54 -20.40
CA ARG A 173 -7.36 19.00 -21.23
C ARG A 173 -8.39 19.73 -20.37
N GLU A 174 -8.83 19.15 -19.26
CA GLU A 174 -9.76 19.76 -18.31
C GLU A 174 -9.32 21.17 -17.88
N TYR A 175 -8.06 21.33 -17.44
CA TYR A 175 -7.51 22.63 -17.09
C TYR A 175 -7.47 23.60 -18.28
N SER A 176 -7.08 23.13 -19.46
CA SER A 176 -7.01 23.99 -20.66
C SER A 176 -8.36 24.59 -21.03
N TRP A 177 -9.43 23.80 -20.89
CA TRP A 177 -10.79 24.27 -21.12
C TRP A 177 -11.23 25.27 -20.06
N ALA A 178 -10.94 24.99 -18.78
CA ALA A 178 -11.20 25.94 -17.70
C ALA A 178 -10.45 27.27 -17.89
N TRP A 179 -9.18 27.21 -18.30
CA TRP A 179 -8.37 28.39 -18.58
C TRP A 179 -8.94 29.22 -19.72
N ASN A 180 -9.29 28.58 -20.83
CA ASN A 180 -9.93 29.23 -21.98
C ASN A 180 -11.23 29.94 -21.61
N GLN A 181 -12.04 29.30 -20.76
CA GLN A 181 -13.28 29.91 -20.24
C GLN A 181 -13.00 31.17 -19.43
N VAL A 182 -12.00 31.13 -18.54
CA VAL A 182 -11.60 32.29 -17.71
C VAL A 182 -11.02 33.42 -18.57
N THR A 183 -10.33 33.11 -19.66
CA THR A 183 -9.80 34.11 -20.61
C THR A 183 -10.82 34.62 -21.63
N GLY A 184 -12.11 34.26 -21.48
CA GLY A 184 -13.20 34.83 -22.26
C GLY A 184 -13.54 34.10 -23.57
N LEU A 185 -12.95 32.93 -23.84
CA LEU A 185 -13.35 32.10 -24.99
C LEU A 185 -14.70 31.46 -24.71
N LYS A 186 -15.72 31.86 -25.48
CA LYS A 186 -17.05 31.24 -25.45
C LYS A 186 -16.99 29.87 -26.11
N GLN A 187 -16.82 28.83 -25.30
CA GLN A 187 -16.87 27.46 -25.77
C GLN A 187 -18.32 26.95 -25.75
N PRO A 188 -18.84 26.36 -26.84
CA PRO A 188 -20.23 25.96 -26.93
C PRO A 188 -20.55 24.84 -25.93
N TYR A 189 -21.60 25.06 -25.12
CA TYR A 189 -22.15 24.10 -24.16
C TYR A 189 -23.15 23.14 -24.83
N ILE A 190 -22.96 22.83 -26.12
CA ILE A 190 -24.01 22.25 -26.97
C ILE A 190 -23.53 20.94 -27.62
N GLY A 191 -24.09 19.85 -27.09
CA GLY A 191 -24.61 18.66 -27.79
C GLY A 191 -23.89 18.12 -29.03
N PHE A 192 -23.50 16.85 -28.91
CA PHE A 192 -23.32 15.84 -29.97
C PHE A 192 -22.00 15.83 -30.77
N PHE A 193 -21.30 16.95 -31.00
CA PHE A 193 -20.01 16.96 -31.74
C PHE A 193 -18.88 17.81 -31.15
N SER A 194 -19.10 18.49 -30.03
CA SER A 194 -18.08 19.29 -29.35
C SER A 194 -17.54 18.52 -28.15
N PHE A 195 -16.24 18.20 -28.14
CA PHE A 195 -15.54 17.50 -27.05
C PHE A 195 -15.45 18.39 -25.79
N VAL A 196 -16.58 18.65 -25.14
CA VAL A 196 -16.64 19.37 -23.86
C VAL A 196 -15.99 18.48 -22.77
N PRO A 197 -15.41 19.00 -21.67
CA PRO A 197 -14.92 18.21 -20.54
C PRO A 197 -15.85 17.11 -20.03
N MET A 198 -17.14 17.28 -20.27
CA MET A 198 -18.24 16.35 -20.03
C MET A 198 -18.18 15.04 -20.83
N ASP A 199 -17.48 15.04 -21.97
CA ASP A 199 -17.15 13.83 -22.73
C ASP A 199 -15.77 13.26 -22.33
N ILE A 200 -14.91 14.03 -21.65
CA ILE A 200 -13.63 13.53 -21.11
C ILE A 200 -13.88 12.53 -19.99
N TYR A 201 -14.82 12.88 -19.10
CA TYR A 201 -15.36 11.99 -18.09
C TYR A 201 -16.88 12.12 -18.17
N PRO A 202 -17.62 11.04 -18.38
CA PRO A 202 -19.07 11.09 -18.38
C PRO A 202 -19.64 11.27 -16.97
N THR A 203 -19.45 12.45 -16.41
CA THR A 203 -20.01 12.83 -15.13
C THR A 203 -21.49 13.08 -15.31
N ALA A 204 -22.32 12.46 -14.48
CA ALA A 204 -23.76 12.57 -14.63
C ALA A 204 -24.26 14.03 -14.63
N HIS A 205 -25.16 14.35 -15.56
CA HIS A 205 -25.62 15.73 -15.78
C HIS A 205 -26.29 16.35 -14.54
N TYR A 206 -26.89 15.54 -13.66
CA TYR A 206 -27.50 16.04 -12.43
C TYR A 206 -26.48 16.61 -11.42
N LEU A 207 -25.19 16.33 -11.59
CA LEU A 207 -24.11 16.86 -10.75
C LEU A 207 -23.63 18.24 -11.24
N TRP A 208 -24.09 18.67 -12.41
CA TRP A 208 -23.57 19.88 -13.03
C TRP A 208 -24.17 21.12 -12.37
N PRO A 209 -23.35 22.15 -12.11
CA PRO A 209 -23.84 23.44 -11.63
C PRO A 209 -24.65 24.16 -12.71
N SER A 210 -25.53 25.07 -12.28
CA SER A 210 -26.33 25.90 -13.18
C SER A 210 -25.49 26.85 -14.02
N LYS A 211 -24.31 27.25 -13.53
CA LYS A 211 -23.30 27.99 -14.28
C LYS A 211 -22.26 27.02 -14.84
N PRO A 212 -22.00 27.00 -16.15
CA PRO A 212 -20.98 26.13 -16.74
C PRO A 212 -19.61 26.30 -16.08
N THR A 213 -18.97 25.19 -15.70
CA THR A 213 -17.56 25.13 -15.31
C THR A 213 -16.94 23.87 -15.91
N TYR A 214 -15.65 23.92 -16.19
CA TYR A 214 -14.90 22.82 -16.78
C TYR A 214 -14.00 22.09 -15.80
N LEU A 215 -13.87 22.62 -14.58
CA LEU A 215 -13.15 21.95 -13.51
C LEU A 215 -14.04 20.94 -12.81
N THR A 216 -13.52 19.75 -12.64
CA THR A 216 -14.15 18.62 -11.98
C THR A 216 -13.23 18.13 -10.86
N ASP A 217 -13.83 17.65 -9.78
CA ASP A 217 -13.14 16.75 -8.88
C ASP A 217 -13.41 15.32 -9.35
N GLN A 218 -13.15 14.97 -10.62
CA GLN A 218 -13.12 13.56 -11.05
C GLN A 218 -11.76 12.96 -10.68
N HIS A 219 -10.69 13.61 -11.14
CA HIS A 219 -9.38 13.54 -10.51
C HIS A 219 -9.30 14.57 -9.37
N ASN A 220 -8.30 14.48 -8.50
CA ASN A 220 -8.15 15.48 -7.45
C ASN A 220 -7.89 16.85 -8.10
N ILE A 221 -8.76 17.83 -7.80
CA ILE A 221 -8.69 19.14 -8.46
C ILE A 221 -7.32 19.81 -8.33
N VAL A 222 -6.66 19.67 -7.18
CA VAL A 222 -5.37 20.34 -6.93
C VAL A 222 -4.32 19.81 -7.90
N LEU A 223 -4.28 18.49 -8.11
CA LEU A 223 -3.39 17.89 -9.10
C LEU A 223 -3.77 18.28 -10.53
N THR A 224 -5.07 18.34 -10.85
CA THR A 224 -5.53 18.77 -12.17
C THR A 224 -5.02 20.18 -12.48
N VAL A 225 -5.14 21.11 -11.53
CA VAL A 225 -4.65 22.49 -11.69
C VAL A 225 -3.13 22.53 -11.80
N ILE A 226 -2.38 21.80 -10.97
CA ILE A 226 -0.92 21.78 -11.03
C ILE A 226 -0.44 21.22 -12.38
N TYR A 227 -0.93 20.05 -12.79
CA TYR A 227 -0.50 19.40 -14.03
C TYR A 227 -0.91 20.23 -15.26
N GLY A 228 -2.13 20.74 -15.27
CA GLY A 228 -2.63 21.60 -16.32
C GLY A 228 -1.87 22.92 -16.44
N ALA A 229 -1.60 23.59 -15.31
CA ALA A 229 -0.85 24.84 -15.32
C ALA A 229 0.59 24.66 -15.80
N THR A 230 1.31 23.64 -15.29
CA THR A 230 2.69 23.37 -15.73
C THR A 230 2.78 23.07 -17.23
N THR A 231 1.82 22.33 -17.77
CA THR A 231 1.78 22.01 -19.21
C THR A 231 1.23 23.15 -20.06
N ALA A 232 0.40 24.03 -19.52
CA ALA A 232 0.03 25.29 -20.18
C ALA A 232 1.23 26.22 -20.34
N VAL A 233 2.06 26.35 -19.29
CA VAL A 233 3.34 27.07 -19.37
C VAL A 233 4.28 26.44 -20.38
N SER A 234 4.37 25.10 -20.39
CA SER A 234 5.14 24.36 -21.41
C SER A 234 4.68 24.71 -22.83
N ARG A 235 3.37 24.63 -23.10
CA ARG A 235 2.82 24.96 -24.42
C ARG A 235 3.12 26.39 -24.83
N TYR A 236 3.03 27.34 -23.90
CA TYR A 236 3.33 28.74 -24.20
C TYR A 236 4.78 28.95 -24.70
N PHE A 237 5.75 28.21 -24.16
CA PHE A 237 7.16 28.35 -24.53
C PHE A 237 7.63 27.42 -25.64
N THR A 238 6.92 26.32 -25.90
CA THR A 238 7.43 25.22 -26.72
C THR A 238 6.44 24.66 -27.73
N ASP A 239 5.22 25.19 -27.77
CA ASP A 239 4.08 24.67 -28.52
C ASP A 239 3.70 23.21 -28.20
N SER A 240 4.27 22.63 -27.13
CA SER A 240 4.04 21.25 -26.71
C SER A 240 3.77 21.13 -25.20
N ASN A 241 3.04 20.08 -24.80
CA ASN A 241 2.86 19.71 -23.39
C ASN A 241 4.07 18.94 -22.83
N ASP A 242 4.93 18.39 -23.70
CA ASP A 242 5.92 17.38 -23.33
C ASP A 242 6.96 17.92 -22.34
N ALA A 243 7.47 19.16 -22.52
CA ALA A 243 8.43 19.74 -21.58
C ALA A 243 7.88 19.84 -20.15
N GLY A 244 6.60 20.23 -20.03
CA GLY A 244 5.89 20.30 -18.75
C GLY A 244 5.67 18.92 -18.13
N ILE A 245 5.33 17.91 -18.94
CA ILE A 245 5.20 16.51 -18.50
C ILE A 245 6.55 15.98 -17.97
N ILE A 246 7.64 16.23 -18.70
CA ILE A 246 8.99 15.83 -18.30
C ILE A 246 9.39 16.50 -16.98
N LEU A 247 9.11 17.81 -16.84
CA LEU A 247 9.36 18.54 -15.60
C LEU A 247 8.59 17.96 -14.42
N LEU A 248 7.30 17.66 -14.60
CA LEU A 248 6.48 17.03 -13.55
C LEU A 248 7.04 15.66 -13.16
N ALA A 249 7.43 14.84 -14.13
CA ALA A 249 8.02 13.51 -13.87
C ALA A 249 9.33 13.63 -13.11
N PHE A 250 10.18 14.60 -13.48
CA PHE A 250 11.44 14.88 -12.79
C PHE A 250 11.23 15.37 -11.34
N ILE A 251 10.27 16.25 -11.11
CA ILE A 251 9.89 16.70 -9.76
C ILE A 251 9.40 15.51 -8.92
N GLN A 252 8.57 14.63 -9.48
CA GLN A 252 8.11 13.43 -8.80
C GLN A 252 9.28 12.50 -8.47
N PHE A 253 10.25 12.34 -9.37
CA PHE A 253 11.45 11.56 -9.13
C PHE A 253 12.27 12.09 -7.94
N ILE A 254 12.48 13.41 -7.86
CA ILE A 254 13.15 14.05 -6.72
C ILE A 254 12.36 13.81 -5.43
N PHE A 255 11.04 13.99 -5.49
CA PHE A 255 10.16 13.77 -4.35
C PHE A 255 10.19 12.30 -3.86
N ALA A 256 10.20 11.34 -4.79
CA ALA A 256 10.33 9.92 -4.49
C ALA A 256 11.65 9.61 -3.77
N ALA A 257 12.78 10.13 -4.29
CA ALA A 257 14.10 9.97 -3.68
C ALA A 257 14.14 10.55 -2.26
N TRP A 258 13.50 11.71 -2.05
CA TRP A 258 13.35 12.32 -0.73
C TRP A 258 12.54 11.43 0.23
N CYS A 259 11.35 11.00 -0.17
CA CYS A 259 10.45 10.20 0.66
C CYS A 259 11.10 8.89 1.11
N VAL A 260 11.71 8.17 0.16
CA VAL A 260 12.40 6.91 0.44
C VAL A 260 13.62 7.13 1.33
N ALA A 261 14.44 8.14 1.05
CA ALA A 261 15.60 8.45 1.88
C ALA A 261 15.22 8.87 3.30
N ALA A 262 14.17 9.69 3.46
CA ALA A 262 13.67 10.15 4.74
C ALA A 262 13.18 8.96 5.58
N SER A 263 12.36 8.07 5.00
CA SER A 263 11.87 6.88 5.70
C SER A 263 12.97 5.87 5.99
N ALA A 264 13.82 5.55 5.01
CA ALA A 264 14.95 4.65 5.20
C ALA A 264 15.89 5.15 6.30
N ASN A 265 16.16 6.46 6.36
CA ASN A 265 17.00 7.01 7.44
C ASN A 265 16.38 6.82 8.82
N ARG A 266 15.05 6.95 8.94
CA ARG A 266 14.34 6.72 10.21
C ARG A 266 14.46 5.27 10.67
N PHE A 267 14.23 4.33 9.77
CA PHE A 267 14.28 2.91 10.09
C PHE A 267 15.71 2.39 10.30
N LEU A 268 16.67 2.79 9.46
CA LEU A 268 18.03 2.27 9.47
C LEU A 268 18.91 2.95 10.54
N ASN A 269 18.79 4.27 10.70
CA ASN A 269 19.72 5.09 11.49
C ASN A 269 19.14 5.66 12.78
N ARG A 270 17.80 5.73 12.91
CA ARG A 270 17.08 6.21 14.10
C ARG A 270 17.69 7.50 14.71
N PRO A 271 17.79 8.58 13.92
CA PRO A 271 18.56 9.77 14.30
C PRO A 271 18.06 10.43 15.60
N TRP A 272 16.75 10.38 15.89
CA TRP A 272 16.17 10.95 17.11
C TRP A 272 16.68 10.30 18.40
N LEU A 273 17.12 9.03 18.35
CA LEU A 273 17.69 8.35 19.52
C LEU A 273 19.10 8.83 19.84
N LYS A 274 19.86 9.33 18.86
CA LYS A 274 21.21 9.87 19.06
C LYS A 274 21.17 11.26 19.71
N ILE A 275 20.16 12.05 19.38
CA ILE A 275 19.97 13.42 19.90
C ILE A 275 19.58 13.39 21.38
N ALA A 276 18.90 12.35 21.84
CA ALA A 276 18.56 12.18 23.26
C ALA A 276 19.76 11.84 24.17
N GLN A 277 20.96 11.62 23.61
CA GLN A 277 22.20 11.29 24.33
C GLN A 277 23.15 12.50 24.36
N SER A 278 22.79 13.54 25.13
CA SER A 278 23.66 14.71 25.37
C SER A 278 24.86 14.36 26.28
N PRO A 279 25.96 15.17 26.30
CA PRO A 279 27.27 14.74 26.83
C PRO A 279 27.31 14.43 28.34
N GLN A 280 26.39 14.98 29.15
CA GLN A 280 26.42 14.81 30.61
C GLN A 280 26.10 13.39 31.10
N THR A 281 25.57 12.51 30.24
CA THR A 281 25.27 11.11 30.60
C THR A 281 26.38 10.12 30.23
N GLN A 282 27.49 10.60 29.65
CA GLN A 282 28.57 9.71 29.18
C GLN A 282 29.48 9.17 30.30
N GLN A 283 29.55 9.82 31.47
CA GLN A 283 30.42 9.38 32.56
C GLN A 283 29.90 8.15 33.33
N PHE A 284 28.61 7.81 33.27
CA PHE A 284 28.04 6.68 34.02
C PHE A 284 27.81 5.39 33.20
N GLN A 285 28.16 5.36 31.91
CA GLN A 285 27.89 4.21 31.03
C GLN A 285 29.13 3.59 30.36
N GLN A 286 30.34 3.77 30.93
CA GLN A 286 31.53 3.10 30.40
C GLN A 286 31.65 1.61 30.77
N THR A 287 30.80 1.06 31.64
CA THR A 287 30.98 -0.32 32.16
C THR A 287 29.98 -1.38 31.72
N GLN A 288 29.24 -1.20 30.62
CA GLN A 288 28.46 -2.32 30.05
C GLN A 288 28.54 -2.39 28.53
N GLN A 289 28.83 -3.60 28.04
CA GLN A 289 28.89 -4.04 26.64
C GLN A 289 27.56 -3.88 25.85
N THR A 290 26.67 -2.98 26.25
CA THR A 290 25.29 -2.85 25.74
C THR A 290 25.16 -2.06 24.44
N GLN A 291 26.24 -1.45 23.93
CA GLN A 291 26.20 -0.55 22.77
C GLN A 291 26.22 -1.23 21.38
N GLN A 292 26.63 -2.50 21.27
CA GLN A 292 26.77 -3.16 19.95
C GLN A 292 25.43 -3.50 19.28
N THR A 293 24.32 -3.44 20.01
CA THR A 293 23.09 -4.16 19.65
C THR A 293 21.91 -3.28 19.22
N GLN A 294 22.17 -2.00 18.90
CA GLN A 294 21.21 -1.05 18.32
C GLN A 294 21.51 -0.70 16.84
N GLN A 295 22.52 -1.28 16.21
CA GLN A 295 22.79 -1.00 14.80
C GLN A 295 21.97 -1.94 13.90
N THR A 296 21.27 -1.37 12.91
CA THR A 296 20.58 -2.15 11.90
C THR A 296 21.60 -2.99 11.12
N PRO A 297 21.42 -4.32 11.03
CA PRO A 297 22.37 -5.22 10.38
C PRO A 297 22.65 -4.83 8.92
N MET A 298 23.84 -5.16 8.44
CA MET A 298 24.25 -4.88 7.06
C MET A 298 23.36 -5.56 6.03
N PHE A 299 22.91 -6.79 6.29
CA PHE A 299 22.00 -7.49 5.38
C PHE A 299 20.65 -6.76 5.22
N ALA A 300 20.12 -6.18 6.30
CA ALA A 300 18.87 -5.44 6.26
C ALA A 300 19.03 -4.10 5.51
N ARG A 301 20.17 -3.42 5.70
CA ARG A 301 20.53 -2.23 4.91
C ARG A 301 20.63 -2.56 3.42
N PHE A 302 21.29 -3.68 3.09
CA PHE A 302 21.41 -4.16 1.72
C PHE A 302 20.04 -4.50 1.12
N ALA A 303 19.17 -5.21 1.85
CA ALA A 303 17.83 -5.55 1.38
C ALA A 303 16.98 -4.31 1.07
N VAL A 304 17.04 -3.27 1.91
CA VAL A 304 16.37 -1.98 1.64
C VAL A 304 16.93 -1.33 0.36
N LEU A 305 18.26 -1.28 0.21
CA LEU A 305 18.86 -0.73 -1.02
C LEU A 305 18.45 -1.54 -2.26
N LEU A 306 18.50 -2.86 -2.19
CA LEU A 306 18.15 -3.77 -3.27
C LEU A 306 16.71 -3.57 -3.72
N MET A 307 15.77 -3.56 -2.76
CA MET A 307 14.35 -3.37 -3.04
C MET A 307 14.09 -2.04 -3.74
N PHE A 308 14.60 -0.94 -3.20
CA PHE A 308 14.29 0.38 -3.74
C PHE A 308 15.06 0.67 -5.05
N LEU A 309 16.29 0.21 -5.20
CA LEU A 309 17.08 0.48 -6.41
C LEU A 309 16.71 -0.40 -7.60
N LEU A 310 16.29 -1.65 -7.37
CA LEU A 310 16.13 -2.64 -8.44
C LEU A 310 14.69 -3.10 -8.67
N SER A 311 13.74 -2.83 -7.77
CA SER A 311 12.35 -3.26 -7.97
C SER A 311 11.68 -2.44 -9.08
N PRO A 312 11.15 -3.08 -10.15
CA PRO A 312 10.38 -2.40 -11.18
C PRO A 312 9.18 -1.62 -10.63
N LEU A 313 8.52 -2.14 -9.58
CA LEU A 313 7.43 -1.45 -8.88
C LEU A 313 7.84 -0.07 -8.38
N VAL A 314 9.04 0.04 -7.82
CA VAL A 314 9.57 1.30 -7.29
C VAL A 314 10.05 2.18 -8.43
N VAL A 315 10.91 1.65 -9.31
CA VAL A 315 11.57 2.41 -10.36
C VAL A 315 10.56 3.04 -11.32
N CYS A 316 9.62 2.25 -11.86
CA CYS A 316 8.60 2.76 -12.77
C CYS A 316 7.73 3.83 -12.10
N SER A 317 7.47 3.68 -10.80
CA SER A 317 6.70 4.64 -10.01
C SER A 317 7.41 5.99 -9.83
N THR A 318 8.75 6.06 -9.90
CA THR A 318 9.50 7.31 -9.66
C THR A 318 9.14 8.41 -10.67
N ILE A 319 8.81 8.03 -11.90
CA ILE A 319 8.47 8.95 -13.01
C ILE A 319 7.02 8.82 -13.50
N ALA A 320 6.22 7.95 -12.86
CA ALA A 320 4.84 7.67 -13.27
C ALA A 320 3.85 8.73 -12.79
N LEU A 321 3.42 9.62 -13.68
CA LEU A 321 2.50 10.71 -13.39
C LEU A 321 1.05 10.24 -13.27
N THR A 322 0.76 9.58 -12.16
CA THR A 322 -0.59 9.20 -11.76
C THR A 322 -0.78 9.44 -10.26
N LYS A 323 -2.04 9.43 -9.81
CA LYS A 323 -2.40 9.65 -8.40
C LYS A 323 -1.77 8.66 -7.42
N SER A 324 -1.59 7.40 -7.85
CA SER A 324 -1.16 6.29 -6.98
C SER A 324 0.30 6.37 -6.52
N PRO A 325 1.31 6.54 -7.41
CA PRO A 325 2.71 6.71 -7.02
C PRO A 325 2.94 7.89 -6.09
N LEU A 326 2.36 9.06 -6.38
CA LEU A 326 2.49 10.23 -5.52
C LEU A 326 1.96 9.95 -4.11
N PHE A 327 0.78 9.34 -4.01
CA PHE A 327 0.21 8.91 -2.73
C PHE A 327 1.11 7.86 -2.03
N ALA A 328 1.64 6.88 -2.77
CA ALA A 328 2.46 5.81 -2.19
C ALA A 328 3.78 6.32 -1.59
N PHE A 329 4.47 7.25 -2.27
CA PHE A 329 5.68 7.88 -1.72
C PHE A 329 5.37 8.76 -0.51
N ALA A 330 4.30 9.56 -0.57
CA ALA A 330 3.86 10.38 0.56
C ALA A 330 3.44 9.51 1.76
N PHE A 331 2.72 8.41 1.50
CA PHE A 331 2.35 7.40 2.51
C PHE A 331 3.59 6.76 3.13
N LEU A 332 4.60 6.38 2.34
CA LEU A 332 5.85 5.83 2.87
C LEU A 332 6.57 6.83 3.78
N TRP A 333 6.62 8.10 3.38
CA TRP A 333 7.21 9.17 4.19
C TRP A 333 6.46 9.35 5.52
N TRP A 334 5.14 9.45 5.44
CA TRP A 334 4.23 9.51 6.59
C TRP A 334 4.36 8.28 7.51
N PHE A 335 4.46 7.08 6.95
CA PHE A 335 4.66 5.82 7.68
C PHE A 335 5.98 5.83 8.46
N GLY A 336 7.06 6.33 7.85
CA GLY A 336 8.33 6.54 8.52
C GLY A 336 8.24 7.53 9.69
N ILE A 337 7.52 8.64 9.52
CA ILE A 337 7.30 9.63 10.59
C ILE A 337 6.51 9.01 11.76
N ASN A 338 5.47 8.22 11.46
CA ASN A 338 4.71 7.49 12.47
C ASN A 338 5.58 6.46 13.23
N TYR A 339 6.57 5.86 12.57
CA TYR A 339 7.54 4.99 13.24
C TYR A 339 8.41 5.75 14.27
N GLU A 340 8.87 6.95 13.92
CA GLU A 340 9.62 7.83 14.83
C GLU A 340 8.76 8.26 16.04
N LEU A 341 7.58 8.83 15.77
CA LEU A 341 6.65 9.33 16.81
C LEU A 341 6.11 8.19 17.68
N SER A 342 5.83 7.07 17.02
CA SER A 342 5.85 5.70 17.50
C SER A 342 6.85 5.53 18.61
N SER A 343 8.10 5.31 18.21
CA SER A 343 9.25 4.91 19.02
C SER A 343 9.51 5.80 20.22
N GLU A 344 9.46 7.12 20.05
CA GLU A 344 9.70 8.10 21.13
C GLU A 344 8.75 7.94 22.31
N TYR A 345 7.47 7.66 22.04
CA TYR A 345 6.46 7.49 23.08
C TYR A 345 6.82 6.37 24.07
N SER A 346 7.54 5.32 23.63
CA SER A 346 8.03 4.22 24.48
C SER A 346 9.01 4.68 25.55
N ASN A 347 9.97 5.51 25.13
CA ASN A 347 11.07 5.89 26.01
C ASN A 347 10.54 6.78 27.13
N THR A 348 9.54 7.61 26.81
CA THR A 348 8.85 8.42 27.81
C THR A 348 7.99 7.57 28.75
N SER A 349 7.31 6.50 28.28
CA SER A 349 6.46 5.67 29.17
C SER A 349 7.26 4.76 30.11
N ASN A 350 8.39 4.20 29.67
CA ASN A 350 9.21 3.32 30.51
C ASN A 350 9.96 4.09 31.61
N ALA A 351 10.32 5.36 31.38
CA ALA A 351 10.93 6.23 32.38
C ALA A 351 10.04 6.49 33.61
N TYR A 352 8.70 6.38 33.47
CA TYR A 352 7.77 6.51 34.60
C TYR A 352 7.86 5.38 35.62
N SER A 353 8.45 4.25 35.26
CA SER A 353 8.55 3.09 36.16
C SER A 353 9.78 3.11 37.08
N ILE A 354 10.77 3.98 36.83
CA ILE A 354 12.08 3.92 37.51
C ILE A 354 12.44 5.20 38.29
N SER A 355 11.77 6.34 38.10
CA SER A 355 12.19 7.58 38.78
C SER A 355 11.05 8.34 39.45
N SER A 356 11.22 8.49 40.76
CA SER A 356 10.53 9.40 41.67
C SER A 356 10.42 10.83 41.13
N LYS A 357 9.25 11.46 41.32
CA LYS A 357 8.97 12.91 41.33
C LYS A 357 10.15 13.81 40.89
N THR A 358 10.34 13.97 39.58
CA THR A 358 11.00 15.15 39.02
C THR A 358 10.33 15.48 37.69
N THR A 359 10.17 16.78 37.45
CA THR A 359 9.28 17.42 36.47
C THR A 359 9.27 16.78 35.09
N GLN A 360 8.06 16.45 34.60
CA GLN A 360 7.79 15.76 33.35
C GLN A 360 8.20 16.57 32.11
N ASN A 361 9.40 16.33 31.57
CA ASN A 361 9.72 16.78 30.22
C ASN A 361 9.35 15.69 29.21
N TYR A 362 8.12 15.76 28.71
CA TYR A 362 7.78 15.12 27.44
C TYR A 362 8.77 15.63 26.39
N THR A 363 9.54 14.75 25.77
CA THR A 363 10.32 15.11 24.60
C THR A 363 9.35 15.55 23.51
N LYS A 364 9.24 16.87 23.33
CA LYS A 364 8.48 17.47 22.24
C LYS A 364 9.08 16.93 20.93
N PRO A 365 8.25 16.49 19.98
CA PRO A 365 8.76 16.05 18.69
C PRO A 365 9.54 17.21 18.05
N ASN A 366 10.62 16.88 17.35
CA ASN A 366 11.40 17.89 16.62
C ASN A 366 10.49 18.65 15.66
N TRP A 367 10.65 19.98 15.58
CA TRP A 367 9.82 20.83 14.72
C TRP A 367 9.85 20.36 13.25
N HIS A 368 11.01 19.92 12.77
CA HIS A 368 11.13 19.32 11.44
C HIS A 368 10.21 18.10 11.27
N THR A 369 10.11 17.20 12.24
CA THR A 369 9.21 16.03 12.17
C THR A 369 7.74 16.45 12.13
N VAL A 370 7.37 17.52 12.85
CA VAL A 370 6.01 18.10 12.79
C VAL A 370 5.71 18.66 11.40
N LEU A 371 6.65 19.40 10.81
CA LEU A 371 6.51 19.95 9.46
C LEU A 371 6.44 18.85 8.40
N GLU A 372 7.32 17.85 8.48
CA GLU A 372 7.31 16.70 7.58
C GLU A 372 5.97 15.94 7.68
N LEU A 373 5.40 15.80 8.89
CA LEU A 373 4.09 15.18 9.09
C LEU A 373 2.99 15.96 8.39
N LEU A 374 2.93 17.27 8.61
CA LEU A 374 1.95 18.16 7.99
C LEU A 374 2.03 18.10 6.45
N ILE A 375 3.24 18.21 5.89
CA ILE A 375 3.44 18.16 4.43
C ILE A 375 3.03 16.80 3.89
N SER A 376 3.46 15.70 4.50
CA SER A 376 3.10 14.35 4.03
C SER A 376 1.58 14.13 4.01
N VAL A 377 0.87 14.62 5.04
CA VAL A 377 -0.60 14.59 5.12
C VAL A 377 -1.24 15.41 4.00
N CYS A 378 -0.79 16.64 3.78
CA CYS A 378 -1.29 17.48 2.69
C CYS A 378 -1.08 16.82 1.32
N VAL A 379 0.11 16.27 1.06
CA VAL A 379 0.39 15.58 -0.21
C VAL A 379 -0.49 14.35 -0.39
N MET A 380 -0.70 13.55 0.67
CA MET A 380 -1.61 12.40 0.61
C MET A 380 -3.06 12.81 0.26
N LEU A 381 -3.55 13.90 0.86
CA LEU A 381 -4.91 14.42 0.65
C LEU A 381 -5.14 14.93 -0.79
N ILE A 382 -4.13 15.57 -1.39
CA ILE A 382 -4.21 16.02 -2.79
C ILE A 382 -3.92 14.89 -3.78
N ALA A 383 -3.23 13.83 -3.37
CA ALA A 383 -2.94 12.70 -4.24
C ALA A 383 -4.13 11.75 -4.39
N ALA A 384 -4.73 11.31 -3.27
CA ALA A 384 -5.77 10.28 -3.29
C ALA A 384 -7.00 10.68 -2.49
N LYS A 385 -8.17 10.60 -3.12
CA LYS A 385 -9.45 10.95 -2.47
C LYS A 385 -9.81 10.07 -1.29
N TYR A 386 -9.33 8.83 -1.24
CA TYR A 386 -9.59 7.96 -0.09
C TYR A 386 -8.64 8.21 1.09
N ALA A 387 -7.61 9.05 0.92
CA ALA A 387 -6.61 9.31 1.95
C ALA A 387 -7.22 9.86 3.24
N TRP A 388 -8.26 10.71 3.14
CA TRP A 388 -8.89 11.29 4.32
C TRP A 388 -9.58 10.24 5.21
N TYR A 389 -10.13 9.15 4.65
CA TYR A 389 -10.68 8.04 5.45
C TYR A 389 -9.59 7.36 6.28
N ILE A 390 -8.44 7.07 5.66
CA ILE A 390 -7.29 6.45 6.33
C ILE A 390 -6.77 7.37 7.43
N LEU A 391 -6.59 8.65 7.12
CA LEU A 391 -6.09 9.66 8.05
C LEU A 391 -7.05 9.90 9.22
N LEU A 392 -8.36 9.95 8.99
CA LEU A 392 -9.36 10.16 10.04
C LEU A 392 -9.40 8.98 11.00
N ILE A 393 -9.49 7.74 10.47
CA ILE A 393 -9.49 6.53 11.31
C ILE A 393 -8.19 6.46 12.11
N GLN A 394 -7.04 6.69 11.47
CA GLN A 394 -5.77 6.69 12.18
C GLN A 394 -5.71 7.79 13.24
N CYS A 395 -6.19 9.00 12.95
CA CYS A 395 -6.21 10.10 13.91
C CYS A 395 -7.05 9.74 15.14
N VAL A 396 -8.23 9.15 14.96
CA VAL A 396 -9.08 8.70 16.07
C VAL A 396 -8.34 7.67 16.92
N LEU A 397 -7.72 6.66 16.30
CA LEU A 397 -6.94 5.66 17.02
C LEU A 397 -5.75 6.28 17.78
N LEU A 398 -5.02 7.21 17.17
CA LEU A 398 -3.91 7.93 17.81
C LEU A 398 -4.39 8.83 18.96
N LEU A 399 -5.57 9.43 18.86
CA LEU A 399 -6.17 10.22 19.94
C LEU A 399 -6.57 9.35 21.13
N ILE A 400 -7.07 8.13 20.88
CA ILE A 400 -7.45 7.17 21.92
C ILE A 400 -6.20 6.61 22.61
N PHE A 401 -5.28 6.04 21.84
CA PHE A 401 -4.15 5.26 22.38
C PHE A 401 -2.89 6.08 22.66
N MET A 402 -2.72 7.23 21.99
CA MET A 402 -1.59 8.16 22.17
C MET A 402 -2.07 9.57 22.58
N ARG A 403 -3.10 9.62 23.44
CA ARG A 403 -3.79 10.85 23.90
C ARG A 403 -2.89 11.98 24.38
N LYS A 404 -1.71 11.69 24.93
CA LYS A 404 -0.79 12.72 25.44
C LYS A 404 -0.25 13.64 24.34
N ARG A 405 -0.22 13.16 23.08
CA ARG A 405 0.21 13.94 21.90
C ARG A 405 -0.97 14.50 21.09
N TRP A 406 -2.16 14.65 21.70
CA TRP A 406 -3.38 15.05 20.97
C TRP A 406 -3.22 16.31 20.11
N ARG A 407 -2.53 17.35 20.61
CA ARG A 407 -2.29 18.60 19.85
C ARG A 407 -1.56 18.34 18.53
N LEU A 408 -0.58 17.44 18.54
CA LEU A 408 0.14 17.04 17.33
C LEU A 408 -0.84 16.45 16.32
N TRP A 409 -1.64 15.46 16.74
CA TRP A 409 -2.58 14.76 15.86
C TRP A 409 -3.67 15.69 15.32
N LEU A 410 -4.21 16.57 16.17
CA LEU A 410 -5.20 17.55 15.73
C LEU A 410 -4.61 18.55 14.73
N CYS A 411 -3.44 19.14 15.02
CA CYS A 411 -2.88 20.19 14.18
C CYS A 411 -2.27 19.66 12.86
N THR A 412 -1.73 18.43 12.86
CA THR A 412 -0.99 17.90 11.69
C THR A 412 -1.75 16.86 10.88
N ILE A 413 -2.81 16.25 11.44
CA ILE A 413 -3.64 15.28 10.72
C ILE A 413 -5.07 15.81 10.57
N LEU A 414 -5.78 16.09 11.66
CA LEU A 414 -7.20 16.44 11.58
C LEU A 414 -7.43 17.80 10.91
N LEU A 415 -6.72 18.84 11.34
CA LEU A 415 -6.86 20.20 10.83
C LEU A 415 -6.63 20.30 9.31
N PRO A 416 -5.50 19.84 8.74
CA PRO A 416 -5.31 19.89 7.29
C PRO A 416 -6.33 19.02 6.54
N THR A 417 -6.77 17.89 7.12
CA THR A 417 -7.83 17.06 6.54
C THR A 417 -9.15 17.84 6.43
N ILE A 418 -9.57 18.52 7.51
CA ILE A 418 -10.79 19.33 7.54
C ILE A 418 -10.65 20.53 6.59
N ILE A 419 -9.51 21.22 6.58
CA ILE A 419 -9.30 22.40 5.73
C ILE A 419 -9.37 22.01 4.26
N ILE A 420 -8.61 21.01 3.82
CA ILE A 420 -8.55 20.62 2.40
C ILE A 420 -9.88 20.03 1.95
N HIS A 421 -10.48 19.12 2.73
CA HIS A 421 -11.76 18.52 2.36
C HIS A 421 -12.92 19.52 2.44
N GLY A 422 -12.94 20.38 3.47
CA GLY A 422 -13.92 21.44 3.62
C GLY A 422 -13.84 22.49 2.51
N ALA A 423 -12.63 22.91 2.12
CA ALA A 423 -12.43 23.81 0.99
C ALA A 423 -12.94 23.19 -0.32
N LEU A 424 -12.68 21.90 -0.56
CA LEU A 424 -13.21 21.19 -1.72
C LEU A 424 -14.75 21.16 -1.73
N LEU A 425 -15.37 20.87 -0.58
CA LEU A 425 -16.84 20.89 -0.45
C LEU A 425 -17.42 22.28 -0.71
N LEU A 426 -16.76 23.34 -0.26
CA LEU A 426 -17.18 24.72 -0.54
C LEU A 426 -17.06 25.08 -2.03
N LEU A 427 -16.01 24.63 -2.70
CA LEU A 427 -15.85 24.84 -4.15
C LEU A 427 -16.90 24.07 -4.96
N ILE A 428 -17.26 22.87 -4.53
CA ILE A 428 -18.34 22.08 -5.14
C ILE A 428 -19.70 22.73 -4.87
N SER A 429 -19.99 23.14 -3.62
CA SER A 429 -21.30 23.71 -3.26
C SER A 429 -21.55 25.08 -3.89
N SER A 430 -20.50 25.86 -4.11
CA SER A 430 -20.56 27.14 -4.85
C SER A 430 -20.73 26.96 -6.36
N GLY A 431 -20.61 25.73 -6.88
CA GLY A 431 -20.66 25.44 -8.31
C GLY A 431 -19.40 25.83 -9.08
N ALA A 432 -18.30 26.14 -8.39
CA ALA A 432 -17.00 26.42 -9.01
C ALA A 432 -16.37 25.15 -9.62
N ILE A 433 -16.63 23.99 -9.01
CA ILE A 433 -16.12 22.68 -9.42
C ILE A 433 -17.29 21.69 -9.51
N ILE A 434 -17.29 20.84 -10.53
CA ILE A 434 -18.21 19.70 -10.66
C ILE A 434 -17.74 18.57 -9.74
N ASN A 435 -18.63 18.02 -8.91
CA ASN A 435 -18.29 16.87 -8.08
C ASN A 435 -17.98 15.63 -8.93
N GLY A 436 -17.05 14.79 -8.50
CA GLY A 436 -16.81 13.48 -9.11
C GLY A 436 -18.07 12.60 -9.03
N ASP A 437 -18.29 11.78 -10.05
CA ASP A 437 -19.49 10.93 -10.10
C ASP A 437 -19.43 9.85 -9.00
N PRO A 438 -20.44 9.74 -8.11
CA PRO A 438 -20.47 8.71 -7.08
C PRO A 438 -20.32 7.28 -7.62
N ILE A 439 -20.67 7.05 -8.89
CA ILE A 439 -20.57 5.72 -9.52
C ILE A 439 -19.15 5.17 -9.56
N GLU A 440 -18.14 6.05 -9.58
CA GLU A 440 -16.71 5.71 -9.57
C GLU A 440 -16.28 4.88 -8.35
N SER A 441 -17.03 5.00 -7.25
CA SER A 441 -16.77 4.27 -6.00
C SER A 441 -17.52 2.95 -5.86
N ARG A 442 -18.38 2.59 -6.84
CA ARG A 442 -19.30 1.45 -6.74
C ARG A 442 -18.78 0.17 -7.40
N GLY A 443 -17.46 0.01 -7.48
CA GLY A 443 -16.82 -1.06 -8.26
C GLY A 443 -17.33 -2.48 -7.99
N VAL A 444 -17.64 -2.83 -6.73
CA VAL A 444 -18.22 -4.15 -6.39
C VAL A 444 -19.65 -4.28 -6.89
N GLN A 445 -20.47 -3.26 -6.65
CA GLN A 445 -21.87 -3.27 -7.06
C GLN A 445 -21.98 -3.34 -8.59
N LEU A 446 -21.17 -2.57 -9.31
CA LEU A 446 -21.11 -2.60 -10.77
C LEU A 446 -20.79 -3.99 -11.31
N GLN A 447 -19.78 -4.66 -10.73
CA GLN A 447 -19.39 -6.02 -11.11
C GLN A 447 -20.51 -7.03 -10.86
N GLN A 448 -21.18 -6.95 -9.71
CA GLN A 448 -22.30 -7.82 -9.38
C GLN A 448 -23.51 -7.59 -10.30
N ILE A 449 -23.90 -6.33 -10.52
CA ILE A 449 -25.00 -5.98 -11.42
C ILE A 449 -24.72 -6.49 -12.84
N ALA A 450 -23.51 -6.24 -13.35
CA ALA A 450 -23.12 -6.64 -14.70
C ALA A 450 -23.04 -8.15 -14.88
N ARG A 451 -22.47 -8.88 -13.91
CA ARG A 451 -22.39 -10.34 -13.99
C ARG A 451 -23.77 -11.00 -13.90
N ILE A 452 -24.63 -10.52 -13.01
CA ILE A 452 -26.02 -11.01 -12.89
C ILE A 452 -26.78 -10.72 -14.19
N ALA A 453 -26.68 -9.51 -14.74
CA ALA A 453 -27.31 -9.18 -16.01
C ALA A 453 -26.83 -10.07 -17.17
N LYS A 454 -25.57 -10.53 -17.13
CA LYS A 454 -24.99 -11.40 -18.16
C LYS A 454 -25.36 -12.88 -17.99
N LEU A 455 -25.28 -13.42 -16.78
CA LEU A 455 -25.40 -14.85 -16.51
C LEU A 455 -26.77 -15.28 -16.00
N ASP A 456 -27.50 -14.38 -15.34
CA ASP A 456 -28.79 -14.67 -14.73
C ASP A 456 -29.78 -13.48 -14.84
N PRO A 457 -30.09 -13.02 -16.07
CA PRO A 457 -30.98 -11.87 -16.28
C PRO A 457 -32.45 -12.13 -15.86
N HIS A 458 -32.82 -13.41 -15.72
CA HIS A 458 -34.18 -13.83 -15.37
C HIS A 458 -34.45 -13.72 -13.87
N SER A 459 -33.45 -13.92 -13.00
CA SER A 459 -33.62 -13.75 -11.55
C SER A 459 -33.81 -12.30 -11.12
N ILE A 460 -33.43 -11.33 -11.95
CA ILE A 460 -33.55 -9.90 -11.65
C ILE A 460 -35.04 -9.53 -11.46
N PRO A 461 -35.47 -9.12 -10.25
CA PRO A 461 -36.87 -8.81 -9.98
C PRO A 461 -37.38 -7.65 -10.83
N LYS A 462 -38.68 -7.67 -11.18
CA LYS A 462 -39.32 -6.57 -11.94
C LYS A 462 -39.16 -5.21 -11.24
N SER A 463 -39.17 -5.19 -9.90
CA SER A 463 -38.91 -3.97 -9.11
C SER A 463 -37.49 -3.45 -9.32
N ALA A 464 -36.48 -4.32 -9.28
CA ALA A 464 -35.09 -3.98 -9.50
C ALA A 464 -34.86 -3.48 -10.93
N LYS A 465 -35.44 -4.16 -11.94
CA LYS A 465 -35.39 -3.72 -13.35
C LYS A 465 -35.92 -2.30 -13.51
N ARG A 466 -37.06 -1.97 -12.90
CA ARG A 466 -37.65 -0.62 -12.94
C ARG A 466 -36.75 0.44 -12.32
N ILE A 467 -36.12 0.14 -11.17
CA ILE A 467 -35.23 1.07 -10.49
C ILE A 467 -33.91 1.26 -11.27
N ILE A 468 -33.38 0.20 -11.88
CA ILE A 468 -32.09 0.23 -12.58
C ILE A 468 -32.22 0.80 -13.99
N ALA A 469 -33.33 0.58 -14.69
CA ALA A 469 -33.54 1.05 -16.06
C ALA A 469 -33.12 2.52 -16.32
N PRO A 470 -33.41 3.51 -15.44
CA PRO A 470 -32.96 4.88 -15.64
C PRO A 470 -31.48 5.13 -15.28
N ILE A 471 -30.80 4.18 -14.62
CA ILE A 471 -29.38 4.25 -14.23
C ILE A 471 -28.49 3.53 -15.25
N PHE A 472 -28.85 2.29 -15.61
CA PHE A 472 -28.08 1.43 -16.49
C PHE A 472 -28.93 0.88 -17.63
N ASN A 473 -28.31 0.75 -18.80
CA ASN A 473 -28.77 -0.19 -19.82
C ASN A 473 -28.24 -1.58 -19.45
N LEU A 474 -29.10 -2.46 -18.92
CA LEU A 474 -28.69 -3.78 -18.44
C LEU A 474 -28.09 -4.67 -19.53
N ASP A 475 -28.57 -4.59 -20.77
CA ASP A 475 -28.06 -5.39 -21.88
C ASP A 475 -26.63 -4.96 -22.23
N GLN A 476 -26.41 -3.65 -22.37
CA GLN A 476 -25.07 -3.11 -22.61
C GLN A 476 -24.14 -3.34 -21.42
N THR A 477 -24.68 -3.30 -20.19
CA THR A 477 -23.95 -3.58 -18.95
C THR A 477 -23.48 -5.03 -18.90
N ALA A 478 -24.32 -5.98 -19.33
CA ALA A 478 -23.98 -7.39 -19.45
C ALA A 478 -22.88 -7.62 -20.51
N GLU A 479 -22.97 -6.94 -21.65
CA GLU A 479 -21.98 -7.02 -22.72
C GLU A 479 -20.64 -6.38 -22.34
N ALA A 480 -20.66 -5.29 -21.57
CA ALA A 480 -19.47 -4.59 -21.10
C ALA A 480 -18.76 -5.30 -19.93
N TYR A 481 -19.37 -6.34 -19.35
CA TYR A 481 -18.81 -7.05 -18.21
C TYR A 481 -17.41 -7.62 -18.49
N LYS A 482 -16.44 -7.23 -17.65
CA LYS A 482 -15.12 -7.87 -17.55
C LYS A 482 -14.87 -8.29 -16.10
N PRO A 483 -14.49 -9.55 -15.82
CA PRO A 483 -14.38 -10.04 -14.44
C PRO A 483 -13.39 -9.28 -13.55
N TYR A 484 -12.31 -8.78 -14.16
CA TYR A 484 -11.18 -8.14 -13.49
C TYR A 484 -11.25 -6.61 -13.49
N ASP A 485 -12.20 -5.98 -14.21
CA ASP A 485 -12.23 -4.52 -14.38
C ASP A 485 -13.66 -3.98 -14.47
N ALA A 486 -14.04 -3.11 -13.53
CA ALA A 486 -15.35 -2.46 -13.49
C ALA A 486 -15.45 -1.23 -14.40
N ASP A 487 -14.34 -0.70 -14.91
CA ASP A 487 -14.32 0.52 -15.71
C ASP A 487 -15.15 0.43 -17.01
N PRO A 488 -15.18 -0.72 -17.72
CA PRO A 488 -16.07 -0.90 -18.87
C PRO A 488 -17.57 -0.78 -18.53
N VAL A 489 -18.00 -1.20 -17.34
CA VAL A 489 -19.42 -1.19 -16.93
C VAL A 489 -19.93 0.21 -16.65
N LYS A 490 -19.06 1.11 -16.18
CA LYS A 490 -19.39 2.53 -16.01
C LYS A 490 -19.17 3.34 -17.30
N SER A 491 -18.91 2.68 -18.43
CA SER A 491 -18.65 3.38 -19.68
C SER A 491 -19.86 4.16 -20.19
N SER A 492 -19.54 5.31 -20.75
CA SER A 492 -20.45 6.28 -21.36
C SER A 492 -20.44 6.33 -22.87
N GLY A 493 -19.61 5.48 -23.49
CA GLY A 493 -19.54 5.33 -24.95
C GLY A 493 -18.53 6.18 -25.71
N LEU A 494 -17.55 6.83 -25.05
CA LEU A 494 -16.41 7.37 -25.80
C LEU A 494 -15.48 6.24 -26.28
N GLN A 495 -15.13 6.28 -27.57
CA GLN A 495 -14.20 5.38 -28.29
C GLN A 495 -14.58 3.89 -28.26
N SER A 496 -15.47 3.47 -29.17
CA SER A 496 -15.88 2.07 -29.42
C SER A 496 -16.60 1.34 -28.26
N LYS A 497 -16.79 2.00 -27.12
CA LYS A 497 -17.44 1.44 -25.93
C LYS A 497 -18.96 1.59 -25.99
N LYS A 498 -19.72 0.64 -25.42
CA LYS A 498 -21.18 0.71 -25.30
C LYS A 498 -21.58 1.57 -24.09
N VAL A 499 -22.69 2.31 -24.19
CA VAL A 499 -23.17 3.25 -23.15
C VAL A 499 -23.94 2.50 -22.05
N SER A 500 -23.20 1.84 -21.16
CA SER A 500 -23.80 1.07 -20.06
C SER A 500 -24.44 1.98 -19.01
N TYR A 501 -23.74 3.02 -18.57
CA TYR A 501 -24.21 3.99 -17.59
C TYR A 501 -24.94 5.16 -18.27
N ARG A 502 -26.18 5.45 -17.85
CA ARG A 502 -27.02 6.51 -18.45
C ARG A 502 -26.74 7.90 -17.87
N TRP A 503 -25.47 8.29 -17.82
CA TRP A 503 -24.96 9.54 -17.23
C TRP A 503 -25.71 10.82 -17.68
N ARG A 504 -26.20 10.87 -18.92
CA ARG A 504 -26.94 12.03 -19.46
C ARG A 504 -28.33 12.24 -18.85
N TYR A 505 -28.99 11.17 -18.40
CA TYR A 505 -30.40 11.18 -18.01
C TYR A 505 -30.63 10.75 -16.57
N VAL A 506 -29.63 10.13 -15.95
CA VAL A 506 -29.74 9.69 -14.56
C VAL A 506 -29.91 10.89 -13.63
N SER A 507 -30.79 10.76 -12.63
CA SER A 507 -31.05 11.79 -11.64
C SER A 507 -30.44 11.41 -10.28
N ARG A 508 -30.34 12.38 -9.37
CA ARG A 508 -29.93 12.15 -7.97
C ARG A 508 -30.85 11.13 -7.28
N GLU A 509 -32.15 11.18 -7.56
CA GLU A 509 -33.13 10.26 -7.01
C GLU A 509 -32.95 8.83 -7.54
N ASN A 510 -32.58 8.68 -8.82
CA ASN A 510 -32.29 7.36 -9.38
C ASN A 510 -31.08 6.74 -8.68
N ILE A 511 -29.99 7.51 -8.52
CA ILE A 511 -28.76 7.03 -7.86
C ILE A 511 -29.00 6.67 -6.38
N SER A 512 -29.84 7.41 -5.65
CA SER A 512 -30.13 7.08 -4.23
C SER A 512 -30.81 5.73 -4.07
N LYS A 513 -31.55 5.27 -5.10
CA LYS A 513 -32.23 3.97 -5.14
C LYS A 513 -31.33 2.82 -5.64
N LEU A 514 -30.11 3.09 -6.11
CA LEU A 514 -29.19 2.06 -6.63
C LEU A 514 -28.92 0.94 -5.64
N ASN A 515 -28.67 1.27 -4.36
CA ASN A 515 -28.39 0.27 -3.32
C ASN A 515 -29.57 -0.70 -3.13
N ILE A 516 -30.80 -0.21 -3.24
CA ILE A 516 -32.01 -1.02 -3.08
C ILE A 516 -32.10 -2.04 -4.21
N ALA A 517 -31.92 -1.59 -5.46
CA ALA A 517 -31.99 -2.48 -6.60
C ALA A 517 -30.82 -3.47 -6.66
N TRP A 518 -29.61 -3.00 -6.35
CA TRP A 518 -28.44 -3.86 -6.19
C TRP A 518 -28.67 -4.97 -5.16
N TRP A 519 -29.20 -4.63 -3.98
CA TRP A 519 -29.49 -5.61 -2.95
C TRP A 519 -30.55 -6.63 -3.38
N GLN A 520 -31.60 -6.18 -4.08
CA GLN A 520 -32.59 -7.07 -4.68
C GLN A 520 -31.95 -8.04 -5.68
N MET A 521 -31.05 -7.56 -6.54
CA MET A 521 -30.34 -8.44 -7.49
C MET A 521 -29.46 -9.47 -6.77
N VAL A 522 -28.65 -9.02 -5.80
CA VAL A 522 -27.75 -9.91 -5.04
C VAL A 522 -28.52 -10.98 -4.28
N THR A 523 -29.65 -10.63 -3.66
CA THR A 523 -30.45 -11.61 -2.89
C THR A 523 -31.17 -12.62 -3.77
N HIS A 524 -31.49 -12.28 -5.03
CA HIS A 524 -32.14 -13.20 -5.98
C HIS A 524 -31.13 -14.02 -6.80
N SER A 525 -29.88 -13.56 -6.91
CA SER A 525 -28.79 -14.30 -7.57
C SER A 525 -27.52 -14.32 -6.70
N PRO A 526 -27.57 -14.94 -5.50
CA PRO A 526 -26.49 -14.87 -4.54
C PRO A 526 -25.20 -15.52 -5.06
N LEU A 527 -25.30 -16.66 -5.76
CA LEU A 527 -24.13 -17.35 -6.32
C LEU A 527 -23.37 -16.47 -7.31
N VAL A 528 -24.07 -15.93 -8.32
CA VAL A 528 -23.47 -15.07 -9.35
C VAL A 528 -22.90 -13.79 -8.73
N ALA A 529 -23.59 -13.24 -7.71
CA ALA A 529 -23.10 -12.08 -6.96
C ALA A 529 -21.81 -12.40 -6.18
N THR A 530 -21.71 -13.58 -5.57
CA THR A 530 -20.48 -14.02 -4.89
C THR A 530 -19.35 -14.24 -5.88
N ASP A 531 -19.61 -14.90 -7.01
CA ASP A 531 -18.61 -15.12 -8.06
C ASP A 531 -18.09 -13.79 -8.63
N ALA A 532 -18.95 -12.80 -8.84
CA ALA A 532 -18.56 -11.47 -9.28
C ALA A 532 -17.65 -10.76 -8.26
N PHE A 533 -17.96 -10.87 -6.96
CA PHE A 533 -17.14 -10.30 -5.91
C PHE A 533 -15.77 -10.97 -5.83
N LEU A 534 -15.72 -12.31 -5.90
CA LEU A 534 -14.47 -13.06 -5.87
C LEU A 534 -13.61 -12.76 -7.09
N ALA A 535 -14.16 -12.80 -8.31
CA ALA A 535 -13.44 -12.49 -9.55
C ALA A 535 -12.75 -11.11 -9.51
N LYS A 536 -13.39 -10.13 -8.85
CA LYS A 536 -12.89 -8.77 -8.71
C LYS A 536 -11.78 -8.62 -7.66
N SER A 537 -11.66 -9.55 -6.70
CA SER A 537 -10.83 -9.32 -5.51
C SER A 537 -9.83 -10.43 -5.16
N TYR A 538 -10.00 -11.65 -5.66
CA TYR A 538 -9.18 -12.81 -5.28
C TYR A 538 -7.70 -12.61 -5.60
N GLY A 539 -7.37 -11.92 -6.69
CA GLY A 539 -6.00 -11.78 -7.19
C GLY A 539 -5.08 -11.01 -6.27
N TYR A 540 -5.64 -10.12 -5.44
CA TYR A 540 -4.90 -9.44 -4.37
C TYR A 540 -4.37 -10.38 -3.28
N PHE A 541 -4.95 -11.58 -3.17
CA PHE A 541 -4.68 -12.56 -2.10
C PHE A 541 -4.20 -13.91 -2.62
N ASP A 542 -4.05 -14.07 -3.94
CA ASP A 542 -3.50 -15.27 -4.56
C ASP A 542 -2.06 -15.03 -5.00
N ILE A 543 -1.12 -15.79 -4.42
CA ILE A 543 0.32 -15.69 -4.71
C ILE A 543 0.69 -16.08 -6.15
N PHE A 544 -0.16 -16.84 -6.85
CA PHE A 544 0.08 -17.24 -8.23
C PHE A 544 -0.61 -16.35 -9.25
N ASP A 545 -1.39 -15.36 -8.82
CA ASP A 545 -2.08 -14.47 -9.74
C ASP A 545 -1.12 -13.45 -10.34
N ARG A 546 -1.06 -13.41 -11.67
CA ARG A 546 -0.34 -12.36 -12.40
C ARG A 546 -1.13 -11.06 -12.24
N PRO A 547 -0.48 -9.93 -11.92
CA PRO A 547 -1.16 -8.65 -11.87
C PRO A 547 -1.90 -8.36 -13.17
N TYR A 548 -3.17 -7.97 -13.08
CA TYR A 548 -3.98 -7.59 -14.25
C TYR A 548 -3.31 -6.44 -15.02
N VAL A 549 -2.73 -5.51 -14.26
CA VAL A 549 -1.92 -4.41 -14.80
C VAL A 549 -0.64 -4.33 -13.97
N GLY A 550 0.49 -4.62 -14.64
CA GLY A 550 1.82 -4.66 -14.05
C GLY A 550 2.52 -3.29 -13.95
N PRO A 551 3.75 -3.25 -13.41
CA PRO A 551 4.55 -2.03 -13.27
C PRO A 551 4.87 -1.33 -14.60
N GLU A 552 4.93 -2.10 -15.68
CA GLU A 552 5.26 -1.67 -17.05
C GLU A 552 4.16 -0.84 -17.72
N TYR A 553 2.93 -0.86 -17.19
CA TYR A 553 1.76 -0.32 -17.87
C TYR A 553 1.86 1.15 -18.32
N TYR A 554 2.51 1.99 -17.52
CA TYR A 554 2.67 3.42 -17.84
C TYR A 554 3.94 3.74 -18.63
N ILE A 555 4.76 2.73 -18.91
CA ILE A 555 6.03 2.90 -19.62
C ILE A 555 5.79 3.00 -21.12
N ASP A 556 4.98 2.15 -21.73
CA ASP A 556 4.76 2.20 -23.18
C ASP A 556 3.25 2.25 -23.50
N THR A 557 2.71 3.47 -23.54
CA THR A 557 1.28 3.73 -23.79
C THR A 557 1.06 4.43 -25.12
N ASP A 558 -0.15 4.28 -25.68
CA ASP A 558 -0.53 5.01 -26.91
C ASP A 558 -0.41 6.54 -26.74
N ASN A 559 -0.61 7.08 -25.54
CA ASN A 559 -0.45 8.51 -25.28
C ASN A 559 1.02 8.96 -25.36
N ILE A 560 1.96 8.08 -25.04
CA ILE A 560 3.40 8.34 -25.19
C ILE A 560 3.79 8.22 -26.66
N ARG A 561 3.30 7.18 -27.36
CA ARG A 561 3.56 6.97 -28.80
C ARG A 561 3.02 8.12 -29.67
N ASN A 562 1.97 8.79 -29.20
CA ASN A 562 1.35 9.95 -29.86
C ASN A 562 1.78 11.30 -29.26
N SER A 563 2.81 11.36 -28.41
CA SER A 563 3.31 12.63 -27.87
C SER A 563 4.12 13.41 -28.92
N ASP A 564 4.46 14.67 -28.66
CA ASP A 564 5.18 15.49 -29.64
C ASP A 564 6.67 15.11 -29.72
N TRP A 565 7.31 14.96 -28.56
CA TRP A 565 8.76 14.79 -28.39
C TRP A 565 9.12 13.46 -27.72
N ILE A 566 8.43 13.10 -26.63
CA ILE A 566 8.74 11.89 -25.83
C ILE A 566 8.68 10.63 -26.69
N ARG A 567 7.79 10.55 -27.69
CA ARG A 567 7.72 9.43 -28.65
C ARG A 567 9.03 9.14 -29.40
N TYR A 568 9.86 10.14 -29.61
CA TYR A 568 11.13 10.01 -30.35
C TYR A 568 12.32 9.72 -29.44
N TRP A 569 12.15 9.82 -28.13
CA TRP A 569 13.23 9.63 -27.17
C TRP A 569 13.36 8.18 -26.74
N ASN A 570 14.39 7.50 -27.23
CA ASN A 570 14.70 6.09 -26.95
C ASN A 570 13.48 5.14 -27.03
N PRO A 571 12.68 5.17 -28.12
CA PRO A 571 11.44 4.40 -28.21
C PRO A 571 11.69 2.88 -28.10
N GLN A 572 12.74 2.37 -28.76
CA GLN A 572 13.06 0.95 -28.71
C GLN A 572 13.41 0.50 -27.29
N PHE A 573 14.26 1.24 -26.58
CA PHE A 573 14.61 0.91 -25.20
C PHE A 573 13.39 0.94 -24.27
N ARG A 574 12.47 1.87 -24.46
CA ARG A 574 11.23 1.96 -23.68
C ARG A 574 10.37 0.70 -23.85
N THR A 575 10.16 0.26 -25.09
CA THR A 575 9.42 -0.98 -25.40
C THR A 575 10.16 -2.20 -24.86
N ASP A 576 11.46 -2.34 -25.14
CA ASP A 576 12.28 -3.46 -24.64
C ASP A 576 12.27 -3.55 -23.11
N PHE A 577 12.31 -2.40 -22.42
CA PHE A 577 12.26 -2.34 -20.97
C PHE A 577 10.90 -2.77 -20.42
N ALA A 578 9.80 -2.31 -21.02
CA ALA A 578 8.45 -2.74 -20.66
C ALA A 578 8.26 -4.26 -20.88
N ASP A 579 8.72 -4.77 -22.03
CA ASP A 579 8.66 -6.19 -22.39
C ASP A 579 9.53 -7.05 -21.47
N SER A 580 10.70 -6.55 -21.06
CA SER A 580 11.57 -7.23 -20.10
C SER A 580 10.92 -7.37 -18.73
N ILE A 581 10.24 -6.33 -18.23
CA ILE A 581 9.49 -6.40 -16.98
C ILE A 581 8.32 -7.38 -17.10
N SER A 582 7.57 -7.31 -18.20
CA SER A 582 6.45 -8.20 -18.48
C SER A 582 6.90 -9.67 -18.51
N THR A 583 7.99 -9.96 -19.24
CA THR A 583 8.58 -11.31 -19.33
C THR A 583 9.07 -11.81 -17.98
N TRP A 584 9.74 -10.96 -17.18
CA TRP A 584 10.16 -11.32 -15.83
C TRP A 584 8.97 -11.63 -14.92
N SER A 585 7.88 -10.87 -15.06
CA SER A 585 6.64 -11.04 -14.30
C SER A 585 6.01 -12.42 -14.54
N ASP A 586 6.19 -12.98 -15.74
CA ASP A 586 5.66 -14.30 -16.13
C ASP A 586 6.46 -15.49 -15.59
N ILE A 587 7.69 -15.27 -15.09
CA ILE A 587 8.52 -16.37 -14.59
C ILE A 587 7.96 -16.88 -13.26
N PRO A 588 7.49 -18.15 -13.17
CA PRO A 588 6.90 -18.67 -11.95
C PRO A 588 7.85 -18.57 -10.76
N VAL A 589 7.34 -18.11 -9.61
CA VAL A 589 8.08 -17.93 -8.33
C VAL A 589 9.14 -16.82 -8.36
N ILE A 590 9.90 -16.68 -9.45
CA ILE A 590 10.95 -15.66 -9.61
C ILE A 590 10.35 -14.27 -9.86
N GLY A 591 9.16 -14.20 -10.48
CA GLY A 591 8.40 -12.96 -10.69
C GLY A 591 7.74 -12.41 -9.42
N TRP A 592 7.50 -13.23 -8.39
CA TRP A 592 6.80 -12.82 -7.17
C TRP A 592 7.34 -11.56 -6.47
N PRO A 593 8.66 -11.32 -6.39
CA PRO A 593 9.20 -10.10 -5.77
C PRO A 593 8.86 -8.81 -6.50
N ILE A 594 8.32 -8.88 -7.73
CA ILE A 594 7.85 -7.72 -8.49
C ILE A 594 6.32 -7.65 -8.57
N HIS A 595 5.61 -8.58 -7.92
CA HIS A 595 4.15 -8.57 -7.80
C HIS A 595 3.71 -8.01 -6.44
N GLY A 596 2.75 -7.08 -6.45
CA GLY A 596 2.20 -6.41 -5.29
C GLY A 596 1.46 -7.35 -4.34
N ASN A 597 0.74 -8.33 -4.88
CA ASN A 597 -0.01 -9.34 -4.11
C ASN A 597 0.91 -10.13 -3.17
N THR A 598 2.16 -10.41 -3.57
CA THR A 598 3.19 -10.99 -2.69
C THR A 598 3.39 -10.17 -1.42
N PHE A 599 3.51 -8.84 -1.55
CA PHE A 599 3.70 -7.94 -0.42
C PHE A 599 2.44 -7.81 0.44
N VAL A 600 1.26 -7.89 -0.17
CA VAL A 600 -0.04 -7.89 0.54
C VAL A 600 -0.16 -9.12 1.43
N ILE A 601 0.05 -10.32 0.86
CA ILE A 601 0.00 -11.59 1.57
C ILE A 601 1.02 -11.60 2.72
N ALA A 602 2.27 -11.22 2.45
CA ALA A 602 3.32 -11.19 3.46
C ALA A 602 3.03 -10.17 4.58
N THR A 603 2.48 -8.99 4.23
CA THR A 603 2.09 -7.97 5.22
C THR A 603 0.94 -8.44 6.11
N LEU A 604 -0.06 -9.14 5.56
CA LEU A 604 -1.15 -9.73 6.34
C LEU A 604 -0.65 -10.80 7.33
N LEU A 605 0.25 -11.68 6.89
CA LEU A 605 0.85 -12.70 7.74
C LEU A 605 1.63 -12.08 8.91
N ILE A 606 2.41 -11.03 8.65
CA ILE A 606 3.13 -10.29 9.69
C ILE A 606 2.15 -9.53 10.60
N GLY A 607 1.13 -8.88 10.05
CA GLY A 607 0.13 -8.14 10.81
C GLY A 607 -0.65 -9.01 11.79
N VAL A 608 -1.10 -10.19 11.36
CA VAL A 608 -1.75 -11.17 12.25
C VAL A 608 -0.77 -11.71 13.29
N ALA A 609 0.49 -11.97 12.91
CA ALA A 609 1.51 -12.36 13.88
C ALA A 609 1.73 -11.29 14.97
N GLU A 610 1.78 -10.00 14.60
CA GLU A 610 1.90 -8.87 15.53
C GLU A 610 0.70 -8.78 16.50
N ILE A 611 -0.51 -9.04 16.03
CA ILE A 611 -1.73 -9.13 16.87
C ILE A 611 -1.61 -10.29 17.88
N ILE A 612 -1.19 -11.47 17.42
CA ILE A 612 -1.03 -12.67 18.26
C ILE A 612 0.08 -12.48 19.31
N LEU A 613 1.15 -11.79 18.93
CA LEU A 613 2.24 -11.40 19.82
C LEU A 613 1.85 -10.24 20.75
N ARG A 614 0.61 -9.73 20.66
CA ARG A 614 0.05 -8.64 21.47
C ARG A 614 0.87 -7.35 21.40
N ARG A 615 1.50 -7.10 20.26
CA ARG A 615 2.29 -5.89 20.00
C ARG A 615 1.37 -4.76 19.56
N TRP A 616 0.38 -4.43 20.41
CA TRP A 616 -0.73 -3.52 20.09
C TRP A 616 -0.30 -2.15 19.58
N ARG A 617 0.84 -1.67 20.05
CA ARG A 617 1.41 -0.41 19.54
C ARG A 617 1.92 -0.56 18.12
N THR A 618 2.61 -1.64 17.80
CA THR A 618 3.04 -1.92 16.43
C THR A 618 1.83 -2.08 15.52
N VAL A 619 0.81 -2.81 15.97
CA VAL A 619 -0.50 -2.90 15.30
C VAL A 619 -1.10 -1.50 15.07
N LEU A 620 -1.15 -0.64 16.08
CA LEU A 620 -1.74 0.71 16.00
C LEU A 620 -1.17 1.56 14.87
N TRP A 621 0.16 1.61 14.71
CA TRP A 621 0.78 2.42 13.65
C TRP A 621 0.88 1.70 12.30
N HIS A 622 0.68 0.37 12.27
CA HIS A 622 0.51 -0.42 11.05
C HIS A 622 -0.95 -0.50 10.55
N MET A 623 -1.94 -0.11 11.36
CA MET A 623 -3.36 -0.07 10.96
C MET A 623 -3.63 0.55 9.58
N PRO A 624 -2.94 1.62 9.14
CA PRO A 624 -3.13 2.18 7.81
C PRO A 624 -2.88 1.19 6.66
N LEU A 625 -1.96 0.23 6.84
CA LEU A 625 -1.71 -0.83 5.86
C LEU A 625 -2.92 -1.78 5.74
N ALA A 626 -3.58 -2.09 6.85
CA ALA A 626 -4.80 -2.90 6.84
C ALA A 626 -5.97 -2.15 6.19
N LEU A 627 -6.10 -0.83 6.45
CA LEU A 627 -7.11 0.00 5.80
C LEU A 627 -6.90 0.08 4.28
N LEU A 628 -5.65 0.13 3.81
CA LEU A 628 -5.34 0.10 2.37
C LEU A 628 -5.81 -1.19 1.69
N ILE A 629 -5.72 -2.33 2.36
CA ILE A 629 -6.25 -3.61 1.83
C ILE A 629 -7.77 -3.51 1.63
N GLY A 630 -8.50 -2.84 2.54
CA GLY A 630 -9.91 -2.55 2.35
C GLY A 630 -10.18 -1.67 1.12
N VAL A 631 -9.35 -0.64 0.91
CA VAL A 631 -9.43 0.22 -0.29
C VAL A 631 -9.19 -0.59 -1.58
N MET A 632 -8.26 -1.55 -1.56
CA MET A 632 -7.96 -2.41 -2.70
C MET A 632 -9.15 -3.31 -3.08
N ILE A 633 -9.83 -3.92 -2.10
CA ILE A 633 -11.03 -4.75 -2.36
C ILE A 633 -12.14 -3.92 -3.03
N LEU A 634 -12.26 -2.64 -2.64
CA LEU A 634 -13.25 -1.71 -3.19
C LEU A 634 -12.81 -1.05 -4.51
N ALA A 635 -11.55 -1.22 -4.92
CA ALA A 635 -10.99 -0.62 -6.13
C ALA A 635 -11.72 -1.09 -7.40
N PRO A 636 -11.68 -0.33 -8.50
CA PRO A 636 -12.37 -0.70 -9.73
C PRO A 636 -11.84 -1.98 -10.38
N ALA A 637 -10.54 -2.26 -10.26
CA ALA A 637 -9.87 -3.39 -10.89
C ALA A 637 -9.34 -4.41 -9.88
N ASN A 638 -9.36 -5.69 -10.26
CA ASN A 638 -8.67 -6.77 -9.55
C ASN A 638 -7.15 -6.66 -9.78
N ASN A 639 -6.37 -7.01 -8.76
CA ASN A 639 -4.92 -7.19 -8.82
C ASN A 639 -4.15 -6.16 -9.68
N PHE A 640 -4.47 -4.86 -9.52
CA PHE A 640 -3.77 -3.77 -10.21
C PHE A 640 -2.68 -3.23 -9.28
N GLU A 641 -1.42 -3.37 -9.69
CA GLU A 641 -0.22 -2.98 -8.93
C GLU A 641 -0.26 -1.60 -8.29
N ARG A 642 -0.79 -0.59 -9.00
CA ARG A 642 -0.85 0.79 -8.49
C ARG A 642 -1.63 0.94 -7.19
N HIS A 643 -2.52 -0.02 -6.86
CA HIS A 643 -3.29 -0.02 -5.60
C HIS A 643 -2.49 -0.63 -4.43
N MET A 644 -1.43 -1.39 -4.72
CA MET A 644 -0.60 -2.10 -3.75
C MET A 644 0.72 -1.38 -3.43
N LEU A 645 1.11 -0.38 -4.23
CA LEU A 645 2.38 0.36 -4.07
C LEU A 645 2.69 0.80 -2.63
N PRO A 646 1.76 1.39 -1.85
CA PRO A 646 2.10 1.84 -0.50
C PRO A 646 2.46 0.67 0.43
N ILE A 647 1.83 -0.50 0.24
CA ILE A 647 2.12 -1.73 1.00
C ILE A 647 3.48 -2.28 0.59
N ALA A 648 3.72 -2.40 -0.73
CA ALA A 648 5.00 -2.83 -1.26
C ALA A 648 6.14 -1.96 -0.70
N PHE A 649 6.05 -0.64 -0.85
CA PHE A 649 7.10 0.29 -0.41
C PHE A 649 7.36 0.23 1.10
N ALA A 650 6.33 0.01 1.93
CA ALA A 650 6.48 -0.10 3.37
C ALA A 650 7.04 -1.47 3.82
N PHE A 651 6.95 -2.51 3.00
CA PHE A 651 7.14 -3.90 3.42
C PHE A 651 8.49 -4.18 4.10
N CYS A 652 9.61 -3.77 3.52
CA CYS A 652 10.92 -4.00 4.17
C CYS A 652 11.02 -3.33 5.54
N PHE A 653 10.32 -2.24 5.77
CA PHE A 653 10.27 -1.55 7.06
C PHE A 653 9.34 -2.25 8.06
N VAL A 654 8.25 -2.87 7.59
CA VAL A 654 7.39 -3.76 8.40
C VAL A 654 8.22 -4.96 8.90
N VAL A 655 8.92 -5.65 7.99
CA VAL A 655 9.80 -6.78 8.34
C VAL A 655 10.90 -6.36 9.31
N LEU A 656 11.54 -5.21 9.07
CA LEU A 656 12.58 -4.70 9.96
C LEU A 656 12.05 -4.35 11.36
N THR A 657 10.83 -3.84 11.44
CA THR A 657 10.15 -3.58 12.72
C THR A 657 9.90 -4.90 13.45
N PHE A 658 9.30 -5.87 12.77
CA PHE A 658 9.01 -7.18 13.35
C PHE A 658 10.27 -7.84 13.93
N TRP A 659 11.37 -7.81 13.16
CA TRP A 659 12.67 -8.34 13.58
C TRP A 659 13.23 -7.62 14.82
N ARG A 660 13.13 -6.29 14.83
CA ARG A 660 13.64 -5.43 15.92
C ARG A 660 12.87 -5.62 17.21
N ASP A 661 11.54 -5.64 17.13
CA ASP A 661 10.67 -5.82 18.29
C ASP A 661 10.89 -7.21 18.93
N THR A 662 11.05 -8.24 18.09
CA THR A 662 11.44 -9.60 18.51
C THR A 662 12.77 -9.64 19.24
N SER A 663 13.79 -8.96 18.69
CA SER A 663 15.13 -8.89 19.29
C SER A 663 15.14 -8.14 20.63
N THR A 664 14.20 -7.21 20.83
CA THR A 664 14.12 -6.37 22.03
C THR A 664 13.42 -7.11 23.17
N LEU A 665 12.32 -7.82 22.87
CA LEU A 665 11.57 -8.64 23.85
C LEU A 665 12.47 -9.69 24.52
N THR A 666 13.28 -10.38 23.72
CA THR A 666 14.21 -11.43 24.19
C THR A 666 15.19 -10.87 25.22
N ARG A 667 15.66 -9.63 25.04
CA ARG A 667 16.60 -9.00 25.98
C ARG A 667 15.94 -8.67 27.32
N TYR A 668 14.70 -8.19 27.29
CA TYR A 668 13.97 -7.87 28.52
C TYR A 668 13.82 -9.13 29.39
N ASN A 669 13.32 -10.21 28.80
CA ASN A 669 13.17 -11.49 29.51
C ASN A 669 14.51 -12.05 30.02
N SER A 670 15.61 -11.86 29.25
CA SER A 670 16.94 -12.31 29.69
C SER A 670 17.49 -11.50 30.88
N LYS A 671 17.23 -10.18 30.92
CA LYS A 671 17.63 -9.33 32.04
C LYS A 671 16.82 -9.63 33.29
N GLU A 672 15.52 -9.83 33.16
CA GLU A 672 14.65 -10.20 34.28
C GLU A 672 15.04 -11.58 34.86
N CYS A 673 15.31 -12.59 34.01
CA CYS A 673 15.85 -13.89 34.48
C CYS A 673 17.24 -13.70 35.17
N LEU A 674 18.08 -12.73 34.77
CA LEU A 674 19.39 -12.47 35.40
C LEU A 674 19.29 -11.70 36.72
N GLU A 675 18.41 -10.70 36.82
CA GLU A 675 18.16 -9.92 38.04
C GLU A 675 17.50 -10.78 39.13
N LEU A 676 16.56 -11.65 38.75
CA LEU A 676 15.99 -12.65 39.65
C LEU A 676 17.04 -13.66 40.13
N LYS A 677 17.97 -14.07 39.25
CA LYS A 677 19.08 -14.96 39.61
C LYS A 677 20.07 -14.30 40.58
N ALA A 678 20.28 -12.99 40.47
CA ALA A 678 21.13 -12.23 41.37
C ALA A 678 20.49 -12.00 42.75
N GLN A 679 19.16 -11.99 42.84
CA GLN A 679 18.45 -11.80 44.10
C GLN A 679 18.30 -13.09 44.93
N ASP A 680 18.24 -14.28 44.32
CA ASP A 680 17.80 -15.48 45.05
C ASP A 680 18.89 -16.52 45.38
N GLY A 681 20.15 -16.34 44.93
CA GLY A 681 21.34 -17.03 45.45
C GLY A 681 21.34 -18.57 45.52
N ARG A 682 20.32 -19.29 45.03
CA ARG A 682 20.17 -20.75 45.11
C ARG A 682 19.80 -21.37 43.76
N GLU A 683 20.41 -22.52 43.49
CA GLU A 683 20.41 -23.29 42.24
C GLU A 683 19.07 -23.98 41.89
N ALA A 684 17.93 -23.34 42.12
CA ALA A 684 16.61 -23.99 41.95
C ALA A 684 15.75 -23.37 40.84
N TYR A 685 16.29 -23.08 39.64
CA TYR A 685 15.46 -22.51 38.57
C TYR A 685 15.82 -22.97 37.15
N THR A 686 15.42 -24.19 36.80
CA THR A 686 15.27 -24.65 35.40
C THR A 686 13.82 -24.59 34.88
N ALA A 687 12.83 -24.23 35.71
CA ALA A 687 11.41 -24.32 35.33
C ALA A 687 10.74 -22.99 34.90
N VAL A 688 11.33 -21.81 35.18
CA VAL A 688 10.66 -20.51 34.97
C VAL A 688 10.99 -19.86 33.61
N CYS A 689 12.19 -20.02 33.05
CA CYS A 689 12.50 -19.46 31.73
C CYS A 689 11.95 -20.33 30.55
N ALA A 690 11.00 -21.25 30.78
CA ALA A 690 10.42 -22.16 29.77
C ALA A 690 8.90 -22.02 29.53
N LYS A 691 8.24 -20.97 30.02
CA LYS A 691 6.83 -20.67 29.71
C LYS A 691 6.67 -19.48 28.78
#